data_AF-A0A8E2J8R4-F1
#
_entry.id   AF-A0A8E2J8R4-F1
#
_cell.length_a   1.000
_cell.length_b   1.000
_cell.length_c   1.000
_cell.angle_alpha   90.00
_cell.angle_beta   90.00
_cell.angle_gamma   90.00
#
_symmetry.space_group_name_H-M   'P 1'
#
loop_
_entity.id
_entity.type
_entity.pdbx_description
1 polymer ?
#
loop_
_entity_poly.entity_id
_entity_poly.type
_entity_poly.pdbx_seq_one_letter_code
_entity_poly.pdbx_strand_id
1 'polypeptide(L)'
;MATERVTKALSIKPKCTPSDTVAPEWLPNTNYTVPTLVRYQGQLYKLLQNHTSSIPWRPTETPALWVIPTPCGITEWQPQTEYGIGSRVTYKLSNYVCIQAHSSQNAWNPPATPALWNQFYLIQAIDVSKNPAKLGETITITVQLNPDIKGIGVMINGSPGTTQKLQFTDYVGNHRVHVLAVNADRLEETRFVDIKVERADFFVPQIQVSCPDIREVTFSVPDPTTYVPIDATYNWDLGPVGAWVARESSITVSLQEALRPDRPYTTFDVSLRITWHNNGLAEAARTFTFWNRYVLEKMRGLIKPIVTYDHHIRPGSDSVPASCDIHNIEDENIYLSKKSTQYLWENPETRPVFNAESEDIDVEIGPDSKVSVDCTLPNKLPRAAAGFIVHLSGSSASGKQVRVSCYFETGSQAEARVVSNPIVIEALKEMRTKSNNPAKESFTRNELEAHLASQPGGISKTVRSALGEPTNVLPRHRQLTRGAAGDGSLEREPCFPDQSPPEDDLACVLQEEYKDVWLPPRIVNAFKGDIIITHGDGSPFCNLFRHVNDVDLSDPETLFMEGLYHYQPYSHCGIMTQNHYEVRHCYMSQDRLLNYLRGEFLGVKGTDGVEPDKLRYGWPGAITQTVDEAFKSTYREDPESGLTFWFAPFSFHAGIVDGQVVEPLVMKVDPFAEVQNPAYRDKVMKIADHSKDINAHYRPFANSDGFISDTSRNNPQIAPDRPGWWASGSIPASSATYLRACVKSEQPPVLLEGKTGTTTEEDIEEKDKKLGAAIVPSGTADGLYKYAPPERRCMATWLYNVMYNKANEKVEIPGPSGLVGDAADDWGNQFANAFIFGNEDDKDEDNWRYPGTTSTVTPSDLLFWDAPSSINALGEQFGLYGYSEKLIYREGEYQYRQISRWVREPKKSDVAGYVYWQGIAVEGATVIIGGQSVPTDASGHFTITKVPVGHSQIVAGKEVPYQYDTGSVLVWAEGKAAVDIVENVVAAVDITLEYPPNMYREITITGNMYGVDTESGDDEYPEPNPQVFSFNKLHLGPDKLHLEDVWDCGWGGECYTKFRWWLDYVGGDVTFHVIAELWESTDENPNGDPCDTDDRTLIIKKDETLKPRYLLINPDGKDKASYGVTITNTLRP
;
A
#
# COMPACT_ATOMS: atom_id res chain seq x y z
N MET A 1 3.36 -38.31 -51.45
CA MET A 1 4.42 -39.02 -50.71
C MET A 1 5.10 -38.16 -49.63
N ALA A 2 5.64 -36.97 -49.92
CA ALA A 2 6.26 -36.12 -48.87
C ALA A 2 5.22 -35.65 -47.83
N THR A 3 4.10 -35.05 -48.25
CA THR A 3 3.02 -34.58 -47.36
C THR A 3 2.44 -35.69 -46.47
N GLU A 4 2.20 -36.87 -47.04
CA GLU A 4 1.66 -38.03 -46.32
C GLU A 4 2.61 -38.57 -45.24
N ARG A 5 3.94 -38.54 -45.48
CA ARG A 5 4.93 -38.92 -44.46
C ARG A 5 4.96 -37.94 -43.29
N VAL A 6 4.70 -36.67 -43.56
CA VAL A 6 4.69 -35.60 -42.54
C VAL A 6 3.46 -35.69 -41.67
N THR A 7 2.27 -35.81 -42.26
CA THR A 7 1.02 -36.03 -41.52
C THR A 7 1.09 -37.31 -40.67
N LYS A 8 1.72 -38.36 -41.20
CA LYS A 8 1.96 -39.60 -40.44
C LYS A 8 2.97 -39.40 -39.30
N ALA A 9 4.02 -38.61 -39.49
CA ALA A 9 5.00 -38.35 -38.44
C ALA A 9 4.42 -37.45 -37.33
N LEU A 10 3.66 -36.41 -37.69
CA LEU A 10 3.03 -35.48 -36.74
C LEU A 10 1.99 -36.17 -35.84
N SER A 11 1.36 -37.25 -36.31
CA SER A 11 0.40 -38.05 -35.53
C SER A 11 1.05 -39.06 -34.58
N ILE A 12 2.37 -39.27 -34.63
CA ILE A 12 3.09 -40.21 -33.76
C ILE A 12 3.60 -39.47 -32.51
N LYS A 13 3.21 -39.92 -31.31
CA LYS A 13 3.91 -39.57 -30.07
C LYS A 13 5.15 -40.47 -29.93
N PRO A 14 6.38 -39.94 -30.03
CA PRO A 14 7.59 -40.74 -29.95
C PRO A 14 7.77 -41.32 -28.54
N LYS A 15 8.32 -42.53 -28.44
CA LYS A 15 8.80 -43.04 -27.15
C LYS A 15 9.99 -42.20 -26.71
N CYS A 16 9.87 -41.54 -25.57
CA CYS A 16 10.84 -40.58 -25.07
C CYS A 16 11.35 -40.94 -23.67
N THR A 17 12.41 -40.27 -23.23
CA THR A 17 12.98 -40.33 -21.87
C THR A 17 12.95 -38.92 -21.27
N PRO A 18 12.23 -38.68 -20.16
CA PRO A 18 12.19 -37.38 -19.50
C PRO A 18 13.59 -36.92 -19.05
N SER A 19 13.91 -35.63 -19.18
CA SER A 19 15.25 -35.09 -18.84
C SER A 19 15.57 -35.16 -17.34
N ASP A 20 14.54 -35.14 -16.51
CA ASP A 20 14.54 -35.28 -15.05
C ASP A 20 14.65 -36.76 -14.59
N THR A 21 14.68 -37.73 -15.51
CA THR A 21 14.86 -39.15 -15.18
C THR A 21 16.03 -39.33 -14.21
N VAL A 22 15.78 -39.94 -13.06
CA VAL A 22 16.80 -40.18 -12.04
C VAL A 22 17.84 -41.16 -12.58
N ALA A 23 19.10 -40.74 -12.63
CA ALA A 23 20.22 -41.54 -13.10
C ALA A 23 21.48 -41.21 -12.28
N PRO A 24 22.34 -42.20 -12.00
CA PRO A 24 23.59 -41.97 -11.27
C PRO A 24 24.56 -41.10 -12.08
N GLU A 25 25.38 -40.30 -11.40
CA GLU A 25 26.49 -39.59 -12.04
C GLU A 25 27.48 -40.57 -12.68
N TRP A 26 28.02 -40.20 -13.84
CA TRP A 26 29.00 -40.98 -14.56
C TRP A 26 30.31 -41.02 -13.78
N LEU A 27 30.87 -42.21 -13.63
CA LEU A 27 32.13 -42.46 -12.91
C LEU A 27 33.14 -43.11 -13.85
N PRO A 28 34.43 -42.73 -13.79
CA PRO A 28 35.50 -43.43 -14.51
C PRO A 28 35.75 -44.84 -13.92
N ASN A 29 36.36 -45.72 -14.71
CA ASN A 29 36.69 -47.11 -14.34
C ASN A 29 35.49 -47.97 -13.90
N THR A 30 34.29 -47.61 -14.34
CA THR A 30 33.03 -48.29 -13.99
C THR A 30 32.56 -49.13 -15.18
N ASN A 31 32.18 -50.38 -14.94
CA ASN A 31 31.66 -51.26 -16.00
C ASN A 31 30.18 -50.96 -16.22
N TYR A 32 29.84 -50.41 -17.40
CA TYR A 32 28.47 -50.08 -17.78
C TYR A 32 27.92 -51.09 -18.80
N THR A 33 26.65 -51.48 -18.65
CA THR A 33 25.95 -52.43 -19.55
C THR A 33 24.71 -51.81 -20.18
N VAL A 34 24.39 -52.16 -21.42
CA VAL A 34 23.30 -51.54 -22.19
C VAL A 34 21.94 -52.12 -21.77
N PRO A 35 20.88 -51.29 -21.59
CA PRO A 35 20.89 -49.82 -21.57
C PRO A 35 21.08 -49.28 -20.14
N THR A 36 22.19 -48.59 -19.87
CA THR A 36 22.38 -47.80 -18.64
C THR A 36 22.17 -46.32 -18.93
N LEU A 37 21.51 -45.61 -18.03
CA LEU A 37 21.42 -44.15 -18.01
C LEU A 37 22.39 -43.59 -16.97
N VAL A 38 23.07 -42.49 -17.30
CA VAL A 38 23.96 -41.76 -16.40
C VAL A 38 23.76 -40.25 -16.56
N ARG A 39 24.12 -39.48 -15.53
CA ARG A 39 24.27 -38.03 -15.63
C ARG A 39 25.74 -37.66 -15.83
N TYR A 40 26.01 -36.69 -16.69
CA TYR A 40 27.34 -36.13 -16.87
C TYR A 40 27.20 -34.63 -17.14
N GLN A 41 27.79 -33.81 -16.26
CA GLN A 41 27.65 -32.34 -16.32
C GLN A 41 26.19 -31.87 -16.36
N GLY A 42 25.31 -32.54 -15.62
CA GLY A 42 23.87 -32.25 -15.57
C GLY A 42 23.05 -32.87 -16.71
N GLN A 43 23.67 -33.31 -17.81
CA GLN A 43 22.98 -33.90 -18.96
C GLN A 43 22.81 -35.42 -18.83
N LEU A 44 21.65 -35.93 -19.24
CA LEU A 44 21.35 -37.36 -19.26
C LEU A 44 21.94 -38.03 -20.51
N TYR A 45 22.63 -39.15 -20.32
CA TYR A 45 23.18 -39.98 -21.39
C TYR A 45 22.75 -41.44 -21.26
N LYS A 46 22.51 -42.07 -22.41
CA LYS A 46 22.23 -43.50 -22.57
C LYS A 46 23.42 -44.21 -23.18
N LEU A 47 23.79 -45.33 -22.57
CA LEU A 47 24.84 -46.20 -23.06
C LEU A 47 24.40 -46.95 -24.34
N LEU A 48 25.24 -46.92 -25.38
CA LEU A 48 25.03 -47.63 -26.64
C LEU A 48 25.77 -48.97 -26.72
N GLN A 49 26.92 -49.09 -26.04
CA GLN A 49 27.77 -50.29 -26.08
C GLN A 49 28.37 -50.59 -24.70
N ASN A 50 28.37 -51.87 -24.31
CA ASN A 50 28.99 -52.32 -23.05
C ASN A 50 30.47 -51.97 -23.04
N HIS A 51 30.94 -51.28 -22.00
CA HIS A 51 32.35 -50.96 -21.83
C HIS A 51 32.68 -50.62 -20.37
N THR A 52 33.97 -50.69 -20.03
CA THR A 52 34.50 -50.08 -18.81
C THR A 52 34.86 -48.64 -19.10
N SER A 53 34.24 -47.69 -18.40
CA SER A 53 34.44 -46.26 -18.62
C SER A 53 35.88 -45.84 -18.35
N SER A 54 36.36 -44.84 -19.10
CA SER A 54 37.65 -44.18 -18.86
C SER A 54 37.53 -42.69 -19.19
N ILE A 55 38.46 -41.86 -18.72
CA ILE A 55 38.40 -40.40 -18.93
C ILE A 55 38.33 -40.02 -20.43
N PRO A 56 39.11 -40.64 -21.34
CA PRO A 56 38.96 -40.40 -22.78
C PRO A 56 37.61 -40.87 -23.35
N TRP A 57 36.86 -41.70 -22.62
CA TRP A 57 35.58 -42.27 -23.04
C TRP A 57 34.37 -41.62 -22.34
N ARG A 58 34.54 -40.38 -21.86
CA ARG A 58 33.47 -39.62 -21.22
C ARG A 58 32.33 -39.31 -22.21
N PRO A 59 31.09 -39.12 -21.73
CA PRO A 59 29.92 -39.02 -22.61
C PRO A 59 30.01 -37.97 -23.72
N THR A 60 30.56 -36.78 -23.45
CA THR A 60 30.70 -35.70 -24.43
C THR A 60 31.76 -35.95 -25.52
N GLU A 61 32.75 -36.83 -25.28
CA GLU A 61 33.86 -37.07 -26.21
C GLU A 61 33.65 -38.31 -27.07
N THR A 62 32.70 -39.18 -26.70
CA THR A 62 32.54 -40.50 -27.34
C THR A 62 31.10 -40.80 -27.77
N PRO A 63 30.60 -40.12 -28.83
CA PRO A 63 29.27 -40.39 -29.42
C PRO A 63 29.01 -41.85 -29.82
N ALA A 64 30.06 -42.63 -30.05
CA ALA A 64 29.94 -44.06 -30.37
C ALA A 64 29.53 -44.94 -29.16
N LEU A 65 29.77 -44.46 -27.93
CA LEU A 65 29.48 -45.17 -26.70
C LEU A 65 28.27 -44.58 -25.95
N TRP A 66 28.03 -43.27 -26.10
CA TRP A 66 27.01 -42.53 -25.37
C TRP A 66 26.15 -41.69 -26.31
N VAL A 67 24.85 -41.67 -26.08
CA VAL A 67 23.89 -40.82 -26.80
C VAL A 67 22.99 -40.10 -25.81
N ILE A 68 22.51 -38.92 -26.15
CA ILE A 68 21.39 -38.30 -25.43
C ILE A 68 20.12 -39.08 -25.87
N PRO A 69 19.38 -39.71 -24.95
CA PRO A 69 18.17 -40.45 -25.31
C PRO A 69 17.11 -39.50 -25.88
N THR A 70 16.15 -40.04 -26.65
CA THR A 70 15.05 -39.24 -27.23
C THR A 70 14.38 -38.38 -26.16
N PRO A 71 14.52 -37.04 -26.22
CA PRO A 71 13.93 -36.17 -25.21
C PRO A 71 12.40 -36.23 -25.31
N CYS A 72 11.73 -36.09 -24.16
CA CYS A 72 10.30 -35.88 -24.14
C CYS A 72 9.95 -34.45 -24.51
N GLY A 73 8.77 -34.27 -25.12
CA GLY A 73 8.35 -32.98 -25.63
C GLY A 73 9.24 -32.49 -26.76
N ILE A 74 9.46 -31.19 -26.79
CA ILE A 74 10.12 -30.49 -27.89
C ILE A 74 11.35 -29.80 -27.36
N THR A 75 12.47 -30.04 -28.04
CA THR A 75 13.77 -29.55 -27.63
C THR A 75 14.45 -28.86 -28.80
N GLU A 76 15.39 -27.98 -28.50
CA GLU A 76 16.31 -27.52 -29.54
C GLU A 76 17.07 -28.72 -30.10
N TRP A 77 17.26 -28.77 -31.43
CA TRP A 77 18.01 -29.83 -32.06
C TRP A 77 19.45 -29.84 -31.53
N GLN A 78 19.90 -31.00 -31.07
CA GLN A 78 21.24 -31.22 -30.55
C GLN A 78 21.92 -32.32 -31.35
N PRO A 79 23.25 -32.25 -31.58
CA PRO A 79 24.01 -33.40 -32.06
C PRO A 79 24.06 -34.49 -30.97
N GLN A 80 24.51 -35.70 -31.34
CA GLN A 80 24.65 -36.83 -30.41
C GLN A 80 23.34 -37.19 -29.69
N THR A 81 22.19 -36.92 -30.30
CA THR A 81 20.86 -37.12 -29.72
C THR A 81 20.06 -38.11 -30.55
N GLU A 82 19.41 -39.06 -29.90
CA GLU A 82 18.50 -39.98 -30.57
C GLU A 82 17.15 -39.29 -30.82
N TYR A 83 16.63 -39.43 -32.04
CA TYR A 83 15.30 -38.93 -32.39
C TYR A 83 14.48 -40.06 -33.00
N GLY A 84 13.34 -40.36 -32.39
CA GLY A 84 12.35 -41.30 -32.93
C GLY A 84 11.50 -40.64 -34.01
N ILE A 85 10.79 -41.44 -34.82
CA ILE A 85 9.78 -40.88 -35.74
C ILE A 85 8.72 -40.15 -34.91
N GLY A 86 8.37 -38.94 -35.32
CA GLY A 86 7.46 -38.05 -34.60
C GLY A 86 8.13 -37.19 -33.53
N SER A 87 9.43 -37.37 -33.24
CA SER A 87 10.18 -36.39 -32.43
C SER A 87 10.17 -35.03 -33.10
N ARG A 88 9.93 -33.99 -32.32
CA ARG A 88 9.84 -32.60 -32.80
C ARG A 88 10.97 -31.79 -32.19
N VAL A 89 11.58 -30.95 -33.01
CA VAL A 89 12.70 -30.10 -32.59
C VAL A 89 12.54 -28.71 -33.17
N THR A 90 13.13 -27.73 -32.49
CA THR A 90 13.39 -26.41 -33.06
C THR A 90 14.84 -26.36 -33.55
N TYR A 91 15.06 -25.79 -34.74
CA TYR A 91 16.41 -25.51 -35.24
C TYR A 91 16.41 -24.19 -35.98
N LYS A 92 17.24 -23.24 -35.54
CA LYS A 92 17.29 -21.87 -36.08
C LYS A 92 15.89 -21.29 -36.31
N LEU A 93 15.04 -21.32 -35.28
CA LEU A 93 13.67 -20.78 -35.30
C LEU A 93 12.64 -21.50 -36.16
N SER A 94 13.00 -22.61 -36.79
CA SER A 94 12.07 -23.42 -37.59
C SER A 94 11.71 -24.71 -36.87
N ASN A 95 10.44 -25.11 -37.00
CA ASN A 95 9.89 -26.31 -36.40
C ASN A 95 10.08 -27.51 -37.34
N TYR A 96 10.70 -28.58 -36.86
CA TYR A 96 10.95 -29.80 -37.63
C TYR A 96 10.38 -31.03 -36.92
N VAL A 97 9.86 -31.96 -37.71
CA VAL A 97 9.47 -33.29 -37.26
C VAL A 97 10.40 -34.34 -37.86
N CYS A 98 10.86 -35.26 -37.03
CA CYS A 98 11.63 -36.41 -37.44
C CYS A 98 10.73 -37.38 -38.20
N ILE A 99 11.01 -37.59 -39.48
CA ILE A 99 10.25 -38.50 -40.36
C ILE A 99 10.93 -39.88 -40.48
N GLN A 100 12.18 -39.99 -40.04
CA GLN A 100 12.94 -41.25 -39.99
C GLN A 100 13.84 -41.28 -38.75
N ALA A 101 13.67 -42.30 -37.90
CA ALA A 101 14.43 -42.41 -36.65
C ALA A 101 15.95 -42.52 -36.90
N HIS A 102 16.74 -41.78 -36.12
CA HIS A 102 18.21 -41.73 -36.25
C HIS A 102 18.87 -41.19 -34.96
N SER A 103 20.20 -41.28 -34.90
CA SER A 103 21.02 -40.51 -33.95
C SER A 103 21.69 -39.35 -34.67
N SER A 104 21.51 -38.14 -34.16
CA SER A 104 21.95 -36.90 -34.80
C SER A 104 23.49 -36.76 -34.76
N GLN A 105 24.02 -36.10 -35.79
CA GLN A 105 25.43 -35.74 -35.95
C GLN A 105 25.51 -34.29 -36.42
N ASN A 106 26.64 -33.60 -36.21
CA ASN A 106 26.78 -32.18 -36.56
C ASN A 106 26.37 -31.85 -38.03
N ALA A 107 26.68 -32.74 -38.97
CA ALA A 107 26.31 -32.58 -40.38
C ALA A 107 24.86 -32.98 -40.73
N TRP A 108 24.12 -33.56 -39.78
CA TRP A 108 22.73 -34.03 -39.95
C TRP A 108 21.72 -33.10 -39.28
N ASN A 109 21.97 -31.79 -39.40
CA ASN A 109 21.02 -30.79 -38.93
C ASN A 109 19.76 -30.79 -39.81
N PRO A 110 18.61 -30.33 -39.30
CA PRO A 110 17.33 -30.49 -39.98
C PRO A 110 17.26 -29.91 -41.41
N PRO A 111 17.76 -28.68 -41.68
CA PRO A 111 17.77 -28.14 -43.05
C PRO A 111 18.67 -28.93 -44.02
N ALA A 112 19.80 -29.46 -43.55
CA ALA A 112 20.75 -30.19 -44.37
C ALA A 112 20.30 -31.62 -44.69
N THR A 113 19.30 -32.16 -43.98
CA THR A 113 18.90 -33.58 -44.08
C THR A 113 17.38 -33.77 -44.22
N PRO A 114 16.77 -33.32 -45.34
CA PRO A 114 15.32 -33.42 -45.57
C PRO A 114 14.79 -34.86 -45.71
N ALA A 115 15.67 -35.85 -45.79
CA ALA A 115 15.29 -37.26 -45.73
C ALA A 115 14.98 -37.74 -44.29
N LEU A 116 15.55 -37.08 -43.28
CA LEU A 116 15.40 -37.40 -41.86
C LEU A 116 14.42 -36.46 -41.16
N TRP A 117 14.39 -35.19 -41.59
CA TRP A 117 13.60 -34.12 -41.01
C TRP A 117 12.68 -33.49 -42.04
N ASN A 118 11.50 -33.08 -41.60
CA ASN A 118 10.65 -32.21 -42.42
C ASN A 118 10.19 -31.01 -41.61
N GLN A 119 10.24 -29.83 -42.24
CA GLN A 119 9.72 -28.60 -41.64
C GLN A 119 8.19 -28.63 -41.62
N PHE A 120 7.59 -28.16 -40.55
CA PHE A 120 6.14 -28.01 -40.47
C PHE A 120 5.79 -26.66 -39.83
N TYR A 121 4.53 -26.28 -39.97
CA TYR A 121 4.01 -25.00 -39.51
C TYR A 121 2.72 -25.22 -38.71
N LEU A 122 2.53 -24.47 -37.63
CA LEU A 122 1.27 -24.28 -36.92
C LEU A 122 0.34 -23.37 -37.72
N ILE A 123 0.89 -22.34 -38.36
CA ILE A 123 0.13 -21.36 -39.17
C ILE A 123 0.23 -21.76 -40.64
N GLN A 124 -0.91 -22.12 -41.23
CA GLN A 124 -1.01 -22.49 -42.64
C GLN A 124 -1.03 -21.25 -43.56
N ALA A 125 -1.77 -20.22 -43.17
CA ALA A 125 -1.88 -18.95 -43.87
C ALA A 125 -2.42 -17.85 -42.95
N ILE A 126 -2.20 -16.59 -43.32
CA ILE A 126 -2.84 -15.43 -42.67
C ILE A 126 -3.53 -14.62 -43.76
N ASP A 127 -4.84 -14.48 -43.64
CA ASP A 127 -5.68 -13.73 -44.55
C ASP A 127 -5.92 -12.32 -43.98
N VAL A 128 -5.70 -11.31 -44.81
CA VAL A 128 -5.96 -9.90 -44.49
C VAL A 128 -7.07 -9.41 -45.39
N SER A 129 -8.17 -8.96 -44.79
CA SER A 129 -9.33 -8.47 -45.56
C SER A 129 -9.01 -7.28 -46.47
N LYS A 130 -8.05 -6.42 -46.09
CA LYS A 130 -7.68 -5.22 -46.85
C LYS A 130 -6.25 -4.75 -46.59
N ASN A 131 -5.49 -4.47 -47.65
CA ASN A 131 -4.15 -3.85 -47.62
C ASN A 131 -3.83 -3.21 -49.00
N PRO A 132 -3.60 -1.89 -49.14
CA PRO A 132 -3.55 -0.89 -48.07
C PRO A 132 -4.93 -0.59 -47.49
N ALA A 133 -4.95 -0.23 -46.21
CA ALA A 133 -6.14 0.21 -45.48
C ALA A 133 -6.11 1.73 -45.25
N LYS A 134 -7.26 2.33 -44.92
CA LYS A 134 -7.34 3.74 -44.51
C LYS A 134 -7.24 3.89 -42.99
N LEU A 135 -6.73 5.03 -42.52
CA LEU A 135 -6.65 5.33 -41.08
C LEU A 135 -8.03 5.21 -40.43
N GLY A 136 -8.13 4.41 -39.37
CA GLY A 136 -9.36 4.07 -38.67
C GLY A 136 -10.22 2.99 -39.33
N GLU A 137 -9.87 2.51 -40.52
CA GLU A 137 -10.68 1.52 -41.23
C GLU A 137 -10.61 0.15 -40.56
N THR A 138 -11.73 -0.57 -40.53
CA THR A 138 -11.77 -1.93 -40.02
C THR A 138 -11.05 -2.90 -40.95
N ILE A 139 -10.10 -3.63 -40.38
CA ILE A 139 -9.36 -4.69 -41.06
C ILE A 139 -9.52 -5.98 -40.26
N THR A 140 -10.09 -7.00 -40.90
CA THR A 140 -10.11 -8.35 -40.37
C THR A 140 -8.81 -9.07 -40.71
N ILE A 141 -8.17 -9.64 -39.68
CA ILE A 141 -7.07 -10.61 -39.78
C ILE A 141 -7.62 -11.97 -39.40
N THR A 142 -7.44 -12.97 -40.27
CA THR A 142 -7.85 -14.35 -40.01
C THR A 142 -6.66 -15.29 -40.18
N VAL A 143 -6.41 -16.11 -39.16
CA VAL A 143 -5.30 -17.06 -39.13
C VAL A 143 -5.83 -18.45 -39.44
N GLN A 144 -5.35 -19.03 -40.53
CA GLN A 144 -5.66 -20.39 -40.92
C GLN A 144 -4.64 -21.33 -40.26
N LEU A 145 -5.12 -22.25 -39.45
CA LEU A 145 -4.29 -23.20 -38.72
C LEU A 145 -4.01 -24.46 -39.54
N ASN A 146 -2.90 -25.12 -39.25
CA ASN A 146 -2.59 -26.42 -39.85
C ASN A 146 -3.58 -27.48 -39.36
N PRO A 147 -4.38 -28.10 -40.24
CA PRO A 147 -5.42 -29.07 -39.84
C PRO A 147 -4.86 -30.38 -39.28
N ASP A 148 -3.60 -30.71 -39.57
CA ASP A 148 -2.95 -31.93 -39.10
C ASP A 148 -2.45 -31.80 -37.64
N ILE A 149 -2.44 -30.59 -37.10
CA ILE A 149 -1.94 -30.28 -35.76
C ILE A 149 -3.13 -29.80 -34.93
N LYS A 150 -3.55 -30.65 -34.02
CA LYS A 150 -4.55 -30.30 -33.03
C LYS A 150 -3.90 -29.45 -31.96
N GLY A 151 -4.76 -28.77 -31.22
CA GLY A 151 -4.29 -28.16 -30.01
C GLY A 151 -3.51 -26.87 -30.27
N ILE A 152 -3.88 -26.05 -31.27
CA ILE A 152 -3.22 -24.76 -31.55
C ILE A 152 -4.06 -23.59 -31.04
N GLY A 153 -3.46 -22.80 -30.17
CA GLY A 153 -3.88 -21.48 -29.77
C GLY A 153 -3.29 -20.36 -30.63
N VAL A 154 -4.02 -19.25 -30.78
CA VAL A 154 -3.55 -18.08 -31.56
C VAL A 154 -3.77 -16.77 -30.80
N MET A 155 -2.79 -15.89 -30.89
CA MET A 155 -2.89 -14.48 -30.51
C MET A 155 -2.55 -13.60 -31.71
N ILE A 156 -3.37 -12.57 -31.93
CA ILE A 156 -3.14 -11.52 -32.93
C ILE A 156 -2.97 -10.21 -32.16
N ASN A 157 -1.79 -9.60 -32.22
CA ASN A 157 -1.35 -8.50 -31.35
C ASN A 157 -1.59 -8.78 -29.85
N GLY A 158 -1.31 -10.02 -29.42
CA GLY A 158 -1.54 -10.46 -28.04
C GLY A 158 -3.00 -10.77 -27.69
N SER A 159 -3.97 -10.41 -28.54
CA SER A 159 -5.39 -10.69 -28.30
C SER A 159 -5.75 -12.11 -28.74
N PRO A 160 -6.33 -12.93 -27.86
CA PRO A 160 -6.61 -14.34 -28.13
C PRO A 160 -7.72 -14.51 -29.17
N GLY A 161 -7.47 -15.38 -30.14
CA GLY A 161 -8.41 -15.73 -31.20
C GLY A 161 -7.75 -15.87 -32.57
N THR A 162 -8.33 -16.72 -33.42
CA THR A 162 -7.90 -16.91 -34.81
C THR A 162 -8.40 -15.80 -35.75
N THR A 163 -9.30 -14.92 -35.28
CA THR A 163 -9.80 -13.78 -36.04
C THR A 163 -9.86 -12.55 -35.15
N GLN A 164 -9.35 -11.41 -35.63
CA GLN A 164 -9.47 -10.12 -34.98
C GLN A 164 -9.81 -9.03 -36.01
N LYS A 165 -10.67 -8.09 -35.62
CA LYS A 165 -10.98 -6.86 -36.35
C LYS A 165 -10.21 -5.70 -35.72
N LEU A 166 -9.27 -5.14 -36.48
CA LEU A 166 -8.38 -4.07 -36.05
C LEU A 166 -8.77 -2.73 -36.67
N GLN A 167 -8.51 -1.64 -35.96
CA GLN A 167 -8.55 -0.27 -36.48
C GLN A 167 -7.25 0.44 -36.07
N PHE A 168 -6.47 0.90 -37.04
CA PHE A 168 -5.26 1.68 -36.78
C PHE A 168 -5.61 3.16 -36.74
N THR A 169 -5.49 3.81 -35.58
CA THR A 169 -5.99 5.18 -35.35
C THR A 169 -4.90 6.20 -35.05
N ASP A 170 -3.67 5.75 -34.93
CA ASP A 170 -2.51 6.47 -34.42
C ASP A 170 -1.74 7.20 -35.53
N TYR A 171 -1.32 6.52 -36.59
CA TYR A 171 -0.56 7.14 -37.68
C TYR A 171 -0.71 6.44 -39.04
N VAL A 172 -0.36 7.15 -40.11
CA VAL A 172 -0.28 6.63 -41.48
C VAL A 172 1.11 6.09 -41.78
N GLY A 173 1.21 4.96 -42.47
CA GLY A 173 2.48 4.28 -42.72
C GLY A 173 2.34 2.77 -42.66
N ASN A 174 3.46 2.05 -42.53
CA ASN A 174 3.43 0.60 -42.34
C ASN A 174 3.14 0.25 -40.88
N HIS A 175 2.17 -0.63 -40.69
CA HIS A 175 1.76 -1.21 -39.42
C HIS A 175 2.03 -2.70 -39.44
N ARG A 176 2.78 -3.20 -38.47
CA ARG A 176 3.12 -4.63 -38.39
C ARG A 176 2.22 -5.33 -37.38
N VAL A 177 1.42 -6.28 -37.84
CA VAL A 177 0.60 -7.15 -36.99
C VAL A 177 1.41 -8.39 -36.62
N HIS A 178 1.46 -8.69 -35.33
CA HIS A 178 2.09 -9.88 -34.79
C HIS A 178 1.06 -10.99 -34.64
N VAL A 179 1.36 -12.16 -35.22
CA VAL A 179 0.58 -13.38 -35.02
C VAL A 179 1.46 -14.42 -34.36
N LEU A 180 1.02 -14.88 -33.20
CA LEU A 180 1.64 -15.97 -32.46
C LEU A 180 0.69 -17.15 -32.45
N ALA A 181 1.17 -18.32 -32.88
CA ALA A 181 0.49 -19.58 -32.70
C ALA A 181 1.31 -20.46 -31.76
N VAL A 182 0.64 -21.08 -30.78
CA VAL A 182 1.27 -22.00 -29.83
C VAL A 182 0.43 -23.25 -29.70
N ASN A 183 1.07 -24.40 -29.54
CA ASN A 183 0.35 -25.65 -29.34
C ASN A 183 0.58 -26.29 -27.96
N ALA A 184 -0.23 -27.30 -27.63
CA ALA A 184 -0.11 -28.11 -26.40
C ALA A 184 1.30 -28.63 -26.07
N ASP A 185 2.13 -28.85 -27.10
CA ASP A 185 3.49 -29.36 -26.95
C ASP A 185 4.54 -28.22 -26.85
N ARG A 186 4.09 -26.98 -26.64
CA ARG A 186 4.91 -25.74 -26.57
C ARG A 186 5.70 -25.45 -27.85
N LEU A 187 5.17 -25.85 -29.00
CA LEU A 187 5.65 -25.30 -30.27
C LEU A 187 5.15 -23.89 -30.38
N GLU A 188 6.04 -23.00 -30.76
CA GLU A 188 5.68 -21.65 -31.10
C GLU A 188 5.94 -21.42 -32.58
N GLU A 189 5.04 -20.68 -33.20
CA GLU A 189 5.26 -20.11 -34.51
C GLU A 189 4.82 -18.66 -34.51
N THR A 190 5.78 -17.80 -34.79
CA THR A 190 5.54 -16.38 -34.98
C THR A 190 5.50 -16.04 -36.47
N ARG A 191 4.53 -15.18 -36.81
CA ARG A 191 4.37 -14.57 -38.14
C ARG A 191 4.09 -13.09 -37.99
N PHE A 192 4.48 -12.35 -39.03
CA PHE A 192 4.25 -10.92 -39.14
C PHE A 192 3.50 -10.62 -40.42
N VAL A 193 2.61 -9.64 -40.34
CA VAL A 193 1.84 -9.14 -41.47
C VAL A 193 1.99 -7.63 -41.51
N ASP A 194 2.59 -7.11 -42.58
CA ASP A 194 2.73 -5.68 -42.80
C ASP A 194 1.49 -5.14 -43.51
N ILE A 195 0.85 -4.14 -42.89
CA ILE A 195 -0.34 -3.46 -43.37
C ILE A 195 0.03 -2.01 -43.64
N LYS A 196 -0.13 -1.57 -44.89
CA LYS A 196 0.07 -0.18 -45.24
C LYS A 196 -1.21 0.61 -44.93
N VAL A 197 -1.12 1.60 -44.05
CA VAL A 197 -2.22 2.50 -43.69
C VAL A 197 -2.03 3.85 -44.36
N GLU A 198 -3.05 4.32 -45.06
CA GLU A 198 -3.06 5.58 -45.81
C GLU A 198 -4.10 6.55 -45.25
N ARG A 199 -3.94 7.83 -45.57
CA ARG A 199 -4.88 8.86 -45.13
C ARG A 199 -6.26 8.59 -45.75
N ALA A 200 -7.29 8.74 -44.93
CA ALA A 200 -8.68 8.69 -45.39
C ALA A 200 -9.09 10.07 -45.93
N ASP A 201 -9.66 10.11 -47.13
CA ASP A 201 -10.25 11.32 -47.72
C ASP A 201 -11.74 11.48 -47.36
N PHE A 202 -12.26 10.57 -46.54
CA PHE A 202 -13.65 10.48 -46.11
C PHE A 202 -13.71 10.11 -44.64
N PHE A 203 -14.88 10.30 -44.02
CA PHE A 203 -15.09 9.94 -42.63
C PHE A 203 -15.06 8.43 -42.42
N VAL A 204 -14.23 7.99 -41.49
CA VAL A 204 -14.11 6.60 -41.06
C VAL A 204 -14.42 6.54 -39.56
N PRO A 205 -15.49 5.85 -39.12
CA PRO A 205 -15.82 5.80 -37.70
C PRO A 205 -14.77 4.99 -36.93
N GLN A 206 -14.18 5.59 -35.89
CA GLN A 206 -13.18 4.93 -35.05
C GLN A 206 -13.83 4.55 -33.72
N ILE A 207 -13.94 3.25 -33.45
CA ILE A 207 -14.56 2.76 -32.21
C ILE A 207 -13.54 2.87 -31.08
N GLN A 208 -13.85 3.73 -30.13
CA GLN A 208 -13.15 3.88 -28.86
C GLN A 208 -13.98 3.26 -27.73
N VAL A 209 -13.29 2.82 -26.68
CA VAL A 209 -13.91 2.33 -25.46
C VAL A 209 -13.33 3.09 -24.28
N SER A 210 -14.16 3.37 -23.29
CA SER A 210 -13.79 3.85 -21.97
C SER A 210 -14.39 2.88 -20.95
N CYS A 211 -13.56 2.41 -20.03
CA CYS A 211 -13.94 1.36 -19.09
C CYS A 211 -13.49 1.73 -17.66
N PRO A 212 -14.15 2.68 -16.97
CA PRO A 212 -13.89 2.96 -15.56
C PRO A 212 -14.20 1.74 -14.67
N ASP A 213 -15.25 1.01 -14.99
CA ASP A 213 -15.65 -0.26 -14.38
C ASP A 213 -16.24 -1.15 -15.49
N ILE A 214 -16.08 -2.47 -15.37
CA ILE A 214 -16.71 -3.43 -16.29
C ILE A 214 -18.25 -3.40 -16.23
N ARG A 215 -18.82 -2.80 -15.18
CA ARG A 215 -20.25 -2.49 -15.06
C ARG A 215 -20.69 -1.28 -15.87
N GLU A 216 -19.77 -0.40 -16.25
CA GLU A 216 -20.04 0.84 -16.97
C GLU A 216 -19.03 1.03 -18.10
N VAL A 217 -19.18 0.22 -19.15
CA VAL A 217 -18.32 0.29 -20.33
C VAL A 217 -18.98 1.18 -21.38
N THR A 218 -18.28 2.25 -21.76
CA THR A 218 -18.75 3.21 -22.74
C THR A 218 -18.03 3.00 -24.07
N PHE A 219 -18.78 2.66 -25.12
CA PHE A 219 -18.27 2.65 -26.49
C PHE A 219 -18.64 3.96 -27.17
N SER A 220 -17.72 4.56 -27.92
CA SER A 220 -17.94 5.84 -28.57
C SER A 220 -17.20 5.99 -29.88
N VAL A 221 -17.64 6.96 -30.69
CA VAL A 221 -16.90 7.49 -31.84
C VAL A 221 -16.61 8.97 -31.58
N PRO A 222 -15.35 9.41 -31.57
CA PRO A 222 -14.97 10.80 -31.35
C PRO A 222 -15.31 11.69 -32.55
N ASP A 223 -15.77 12.92 -32.25
CA ASP A 223 -16.02 14.03 -33.20
C ASP A 223 -16.77 13.72 -34.52
N PRO A 224 -17.85 12.92 -34.52
CA PRO A 224 -18.55 12.58 -35.76
C PRO A 224 -19.31 13.76 -36.35
N THR A 225 -19.68 14.77 -35.55
CA THR A 225 -20.52 15.91 -35.95
C THR A 225 -19.89 16.79 -37.04
N THR A 226 -18.57 16.71 -37.21
CA THR A 226 -17.85 17.40 -38.29
C THR A 226 -18.17 16.81 -39.67
N TYR A 227 -18.55 15.53 -39.73
CA TYR A 227 -18.72 14.78 -40.98
C TYR A 227 -20.10 14.13 -41.13
N VAL A 228 -20.80 13.92 -40.02
CA VAL A 228 -22.07 13.23 -39.94
C VAL A 228 -23.16 14.24 -39.52
N PRO A 229 -24.28 14.33 -40.26
CA PRO A 229 -25.39 15.21 -39.91
C PRO A 229 -26.03 14.91 -38.54
N ILE A 230 -26.67 15.93 -37.95
CA ILE A 230 -27.30 15.85 -36.62
C ILE A 230 -28.47 14.85 -36.53
N ASP A 231 -29.07 14.45 -37.65
CA ASP A 231 -30.16 13.48 -37.71
C ASP A 231 -29.70 12.01 -37.81
N ALA A 232 -28.39 11.77 -37.72
CA ALA A 232 -27.83 10.43 -37.79
C ALA A 232 -28.34 9.51 -36.67
N THR A 233 -28.34 8.22 -36.99
CA THR A 233 -28.74 7.12 -36.11
C THR A 233 -27.57 6.16 -36.01
N TYR A 234 -27.18 5.83 -34.78
CA TYR A 234 -26.05 4.97 -34.46
C TYR A 234 -26.57 3.61 -34.00
N ASN A 235 -26.34 2.57 -34.80
CA ASN A 235 -26.76 1.20 -34.50
C ASN A 235 -25.54 0.43 -34.01
N TRP A 236 -25.50 0.17 -32.72
CA TRP A 236 -24.43 -0.56 -32.05
C TRP A 236 -24.83 -2.02 -31.86
N ASP A 237 -23.92 -2.93 -32.18
CA ASP A 237 -24.05 -4.38 -31.98
C ASP A 237 -22.79 -4.89 -31.29
N LEU A 238 -22.92 -5.35 -30.04
CA LEU A 238 -21.83 -5.84 -29.20
C LEU A 238 -21.87 -7.37 -29.10
N GLY A 239 -22.44 -8.05 -30.09
CA GLY A 239 -22.52 -9.50 -30.15
C GLY A 239 -23.31 -10.09 -28.98
N PRO A 240 -22.71 -10.91 -28.11
CA PRO A 240 -23.42 -11.59 -27.02
C PRO A 240 -23.98 -10.64 -25.95
N VAL A 241 -23.49 -9.40 -25.87
CA VAL A 241 -23.95 -8.41 -24.89
C VAL A 241 -25.31 -7.82 -25.28
N GLY A 242 -25.57 -7.67 -26.59
CA GLY A 242 -26.80 -7.09 -27.12
C GLY A 242 -26.56 -6.05 -28.22
N ALA A 243 -27.64 -5.41 -28.64
CA ALA A 243 -27.63 -4.36 -29.66
C ALA A 243 -28.51 -3.16 -29.24
N TRP A 244 -28.08 -1.96 -29.61
CA TRP A 244 -28.72 -0.69 -29.24
C TRP A 244 -28.81 0.25 -30.43
N VAL A 245 -29.84 1.10 -30.43
CA VAL A 245 -30.00 2.21 -31.38
C VAL A 245 -29.94 3.51 -30.60
N ALA A 246 -28.96 4.35 -30.89
CA ALA A 246 -28.72 5.63 -30.23
C ALA A 246 -28.80 6.80 -31.21
N ARG A 247 -29.13 7.99 -30.68
CA ARG A 247 -29.06 9.27 -31.40
C ARG A 247 -27.71 9.97 -31.23
N GLU A 248 -26.91 9.47 -30.30
CA GLU A 248 -25.56 9.97 -30.03
C GLU A 248 -24.52 8.94 -30.44
N SER A 249 -23.28 9.40 -30.59
CA SER A 249 -22.16 8.58 -31.03
C SER A 249 -21.54 7.74 -29.93
N SER A 250 -22.25 7.53 -28.82
CA SER A 250 -21.80 6.71 -27.70
C SER A 250 -22.93 5.94 -27.05
N ILE A 251 -22.59 4.78 -26.48
CA ILE A 251 -23.47 3.97 -25.64
C ILE A 251 -22.70 3.50 -24.40
N THR A 252 -23.40 3.33 -23.28
CA THR A 252 -22.84 2.77 -22.05
C THR A 252 -23.61 1.50 -21.69
N VAL A 253 -22.89 0.42 -21.42
CA VAL A 253 -23.44 -0.91 -21.12
C VAL A 253 -22.71 -1.55 -19.95
N SER A 254 -23.36 -2.49 -19.26
CA SER A 254 -22.71 -3.37 -18.29
C SER A 254 -22.27 -4.65 -18.99
N LEU A 255 -20.99 -5.04 -18.84
CA LEU A 255 -20.46 -6.29 -19.38
C LEU A 255 -20.44 -7.43 -18.36
N GLN A 256 -20.89 -7.17 -17.13
CA GLN A 256 -20.81 -8.13 -16.03
C GLN A 256 -21.49 -9.47 -16.36
N GLU A 257 -22.65 -9.44 -17.02
CA GLU A 257 -23.40 -10.65 -17.41
C GLU A 257 -22.82 -11.35 -18.66
N ALA A 258 -22.07 -10.60 -19.48
CA ALA A 258 -21.38 -11.16 -20.64
C ALA A 258 -20.08 -11.88 -20.25
N LEU A 259 -19.48 -11.48 -19.12
CA LEU A 259 -18.33 -12.18 -18.54
C LEU A 259 -18.78 -13.49 -17.89
N ARG A 260 -18.42 -14.59 -18.54
CA ARG A 260 -18.66 -15.95 -18.06
C ARG A 260 -17.80 -16.26 -16.80
N PRO A 261 -18.37 -16.77 -15.69
CA PRO A 261 -17.65 -17.03 -14.43
C PRO A 261 -16.72 -18.25 -14.48
N ASP A 262 -16.71 -18.96 -15.60
CA ASP A 262 -15.87 -20.12 -15.93
C ASP A 262 -14.83 -19.78 -17.01
N ARG A 263 -14.69 -18.52 -17.42
CA ARG A 263 -13.72 -18.12 -18.46
C ARG A 263 -12.82 -16.98 -18.01
N PRO A 264 -11.49 -17.09 -18.23
CA PRO A 264 -10.55 -16.03 -17.84
C PRO A 264 -10.70 -14.77 -18.69
N TYR A 265 -11.31 -14.85 -19.87
CA TYR A 265 -11.62 -13.70 -20.73
C TYR A 265 -12.83 -13.96 -21.63
N THR A 266 -13.39 -12.89 -22.18
CA THR A 266 -14.42 -12.92 -23.21
C THR A 266 -14.00 -12.02 -24.38
N THR A 267 -13.97 -12.58 -25.59
CA THR A 267 -13.64 -11.84 -26.82
C THR A 267 -14.89 -11.73 -27.70
N PHE A 268 -15.22 -10.52 -28.14
CA PHE A 268 -16.32 -10.30 -29.07
C PHE A 268 -16.11 -9.05 -29.94
N ASP A 269 -16.83 -8.99 -31.05
CA ASP A 269 -16.82 -7.86 -31.97
C ASP A 269 -17.82 -6.79 -31.53
N VAL A 270 -17.39 -5.54 -31.56
CA VAL A 270 -18.26 -4.38 -31.46
C VAL A 270 -18.39 -3.79 -32.85
N SER A 271 -19.60 -3.83 -33.39
CA SER A 271 -19.94 -3.31 -34.71
C SER A 271 -20.82 -2.07 -34.58
N LEU A 272 -20.57 -1.09 -35.42
CA LEU A 272 -21.31 0.16 -35.50
C LEU A 272 -21.74 0.39 -36.94
N ARG A 273 -23.03 0.67 -37.11
CA ARG A 273 -23.61 1.16 -38.36
C ARG A 273 -24.27 2.52 -38.13
N ILE A 274 -23.73 3.56 -38.77
CA ILE A 274 -24.24 4.93 -38.74
C ILE A 274 -25.05 5.20 -40.00
N THR A 275 -26.29 5.66 -39.86
CA THR A 275 -27.17 6.00 -40.99
C THR A 275 -27.76 7.40 -40.83
N TRP A 276 -27.91 8.14 -41.94
CA TRP A 276 -28.54 9.47 -41.96
C TRP A 276 -29.27 9.72 -43.29
N HIS A 277 -29.99 10.84 -43.39
CA HIS A 277 -30.71 11.21 -44.62
C HIS A 277 -29.78 11.24 -45.87
N ASN A 278 -30.37 11.08 -47.06
CA ASN A 278 -29.67 10.94 -48.35
C ASN A 278 -28.87 9.63 -48.54
N ASN A 279 -29.30 8.53 -47.91
CA ASN A 279 -28.64 7.21 -47.99
C ASN A 279 -27.18 7.22 -47.48
N GLY A 280 -26.85 8.13 -46.56
CA GLY A 280 -25.56 8.15 -45.91
C GLY A 280 -25.37 6.92 -45.02
N LEU A 281 -24.24 6.24 -45.18
CA LEU A 281 -23.87 5.03 -44.46
C LEU A 281 -22.39 5.07 -44.11
N ALA A 282 -22.07 4.84 -42.85
CA ALA A 282 -20.71 4.55 -42.40
C ALA A 282 -20.75 3.34 -41.47
N GLU A 283 -19.78 2.44 -41.62
CA GLU A 283 -19.69 1.22 -40.82
C GLU A 283 -18.29 1.08 -40.24
N ALA A 284 -18.22 0.55 -39.03
CA ALA A 284 -16.99 0.19 -38.36
C ALA A 284 -17.22 -1.05 -37.50
N ALA A 285 -16.18 -1.85 -37.33
CA ALA A 285 -16.16 -2.90 -36.33
C ALA A 285 -14.76 -3.08 -35.75
N ARG A 286 -14.70 -3.46 -34.49
CA ARG A 286 -13.45 -3.69 -33.77
C ARG A 286 -13.65 -4.82 -32.75
N THR A 287 -12.67 -5.69 -32.61
CA THR A 287 -12.71 -6.77 -31.62
C THR A 287 -12.13 -6.29 -30.29
N PHE A 288 -12.78 -6.68 -29.19
CA PHE A 288 -12.34 -6.39 -27.83
C PHE A 288 -12.27 -7.69 -27.01
N THR A 289 -11.30 -7.76 -26.11
CA THR A 289 -11.09 -8.88 -25.17
C THR A 289 -11.16 -8.35 -23.74
N PHE A 290 -12.16 -8.81 -22.98
CA PHE A 290 -12.34 -8.42 -21.59
C PHE A 290 -11.85 -9.54 -20.67
N TRP A 291 -10.86 -9.24 -19.84
CA TRP A 291 -10.33 -10.19 -18.87
C TRP A 291 -11.20 -10.25 -17.63
N ASN A 292 -11.55 -11.47 -17.22
CA ASN A 292 -12.42 -11.70 -16.08
C ASN A 292 -11.59 -11.78 -14.80
N ARG A 293 -11.45 -10.65 -14.09
CA ARG A 293 -10.76 -10.57 -12.79
C ARG A 293 -11.28 -11.61 -11.80
N TYR A 294 -12.59 -11.85 -11.76
CA TYR A 294 -13.19 -12.82 -10.86
C TYR A 294 -12.59 -14.22 -11.04
N VAL A 295 -12.45 -14.67 -12.30
CA VAL A 295 -11.87 -15.98 -12.63
C VAL A 295 -10.38 -16.02 -12.34
N LEU A 296 -9.65 -14.95 -12.65
CA LEU A 296 -8.22 -14.87 -12.35
C LEU A 296 -7.93 -14.97 -10.85
N GLU A 297 -8.74 -14.33 -9.99
CA GLU A 297 -8.64 -14.45 -8.53
C GLU A 297 -9.05 -15.84 -8.04
N LYS A 298 -10.09 -16.44 -8.65
CA LYS A 298 -10.53 -17.82 -8.36
C LYS A 298 -9.44 -18.84 -8.68
N MET A 299 -8.68 -18.64 -9.76
CA MET A 299 -7.53 -19.49 -10.10
C MET A 299 -6.40 -19.38 -9.08
N ARG A 300 -6.28 -18.23 -8.39
CA ARG A 300 -5.38 -18.03 -7.24
C ARG A 300 -5.93 -18.57 -5.90
N GLY A 301 -7.10 -19.22 -5.93
CA GLY A 301 -7.73 -19.83 -4.76
C GLY A 301 -8.66 -18.91 -3.97
N LEU A 302 -8.96 -17.70 -4.48
CA LEU A 302 -9.79 -16.70 -3.82
C LEU A 302 -11.10 -16.45 -4.58
N ILE A 303 -12.23 -16.70 -3.94
CA ILE A 303 -13.55 -16.29 -4.44
C ILE A 303 -13.84 -14.88 -3.92
N LYS A 304 -14.08 -13.94 -4.84
CA LYS A 304 -14.40 -12.53 -4.55
C LYS A 304 -15.75 -12.16 -5.17
N PRO A 305 -16.87 -12.44 -4.49
CA PRO A 305 -18.22 -12.16 -4.97
C PRO A 305 -18.40 -10.71 -5.41
N ILE A 306 -19.43 -10.49 -6.21
CA ILE A 306 -19.75 -9.18 -6.76
C ILE A 306 -20.40 -8.34 -5.66
N VAL A 307 -19.82 -7.18 -5.35
CA VAL A 307 -20.29 -6.32 -4.25
C VAL A 307 -20.85 -5.01 -4.80
N THR A 308 -21.97 -4.56 -4.26
CA THR A 308 -22.55 -3.23 -4.46
C THR A 308 -22.87 -2.60 -3.10
N TYR A 309 -22.55 -1.34 -2.90
CA TYR A 309 -22.83 -0.62 -1.65
C TYR A 309 -22.82 0.89 -1.90
N ASP A 310 -23.51 1.65 -1.05
CA ASP A 310 -23.31 3.10 -0.97
C ASP A 310 -22.08 3.37 -0.10
N HIS A 311 -21.05 3.94 -0.72
CA HIS A 311 -19.81 4.25 -0.02
C HIS A 311 -19.94 5.50 0.85
N HIS A 312 -21.00 6.31 0.70
CA HIS A 312 -21.23 7.48 1.54
C HIS A 312 -22.03 7.12 2.78
N ILE A 313 -21.44 7.30 3.96
CA ILE A 313 -22.10 7.08 5.24
C ILE A 313 -22.51 8.40 5.90
N ARG A 314 -23.62 8.33 6.65
CA ARG A 314 -24.12 9.43 7.49
C ARG A 314 -24.03 9.00 8.96
N PRO A 315 -23.07 9.53 9.73
CA PRO A 315 -22.97 9.22 11.15
C PRO A 315 -24.25 9.63 11.88
N GLY A 316 -24.91 8.69 12.55
CA GLY A 316 -26.04 8.95 13.45
C GLY A 316 -25.58 9.41 14.83
N SER A 317 -26.53 9.64 15.73
CA SER A 317 -26.24 10.02 17.12
C SER A 317 -25.51 8.92 17.89
N ASP A 318 -25.79 7.65 17.60
CA ASP A 318 -25.28 6.51 18.38
C ASP A 318 -24.71 5.38 17.51
N SER A 319 -25.01 5.36 16.22
CA SER A 319 -24.52 4.36 15.26
C SER A 319 -24.27 4.97 13.88
N VAL A 320 -23.53 4.27 13.02
CA VAL A 320 -23.29 4.68 11.63
C VAL A 320 -23.85 3.60 10.69
N PRO A 321 -25.08 3.80 10.15
CA PRO A 321 -25.72 2.82 9.26
C PRO A 321 -24.92 2.60 7.98
N ALA A 322 -24.76 1.33 7.61
CA ALA A 322 -24.09 0.91 6.38
C ALA A 322 -24.55 -0.50 5.99
N SER A 323 -24.59 -0.80 4.70
CA SER A 323 -24.93 -2.15 4.21
C SER A 323 -24.17 -2.49 2.93
N CYS A 324 -23.94 -3.78 2.72
CA CYS A 324 -23.34 -4.32 1.51
C CYS A 324 -24.18 -5.39 0.88
N ASP A 325 -24.44 -5.21 -0.40
CA ASP A 325 -25.11 -6.19 -1.22
C ASP A 325 -24.08 -7.08 -1.91
N ILE A 326 -24.16 -8.39 -1.65
CA ILE A 326 -23.22 -9.39 -2.15
C ILE A 326 -23.98 -10.34 -3.07
N HIS A 327 -23.51 -10.46 -4.33
CA HIS A 327 -24.05 -11.36 -5.34
C HIS A 327 -23.07 -12.52 -5.56
N ASN A 328 -23.53 -13.72 -5.19
CA ASN A 328 -22.85 -14.97 -5.48
C ASN A 328 -23.15 -15.39 -6.93
N ILE A 329 -22.13 -15.44 -7.77
CA ILE A 329 -22.22 -15.90 -9.17
C ILE A 329 -21.70 -17.33 -9.37
N GLU A 330 -21.36 -18.02 -8.28
CA GLU A 330 -21.04 -19.44 -8.30
C GLU A 330 -22.31 -20.29 -8.42
N ASP A 331 -22.12 -21.52 -8.90
CA ASP A 331 -23.14 -22.58 -8.92
C ASP A 331 -23.25 -23.32 -7.56
N GLU A 332 -22.48 -22.89 -6.56
CA GLU A 332 -22.45 -23.42 -5.21
C GLU A 332 -22.71 -22.36 -4.14
N ASN A 333 -23.09 -22.80 -2.94
CA ASN A 333 -23.32 -21.90 -1.81
C ASN A 333 -22.01 -21.26 -1.34
N ILE A 334 -22.10 -19.99 -0.95
CA ILE A 334 -21.06 -19.25 -0.26
C ILE A 334 -21.51 -19.01 1.17
N TYR A 335 -20.62 -19.26 2.13
CA TYR A 335 -20.83 -19.00 3.54
C TYR A 335 -19.85 -17.93 4.00
N LEU A 336 -20.34 -16.83 4.56
CA LEU A 336 -19.52 -15.83 5.24
C LEU A 336 -19.63 -16.07 6.75
N SER A 337 -18.47 -16.25 7.40
CA SER A 337 -18.37 -16.67 8.79
C SER A 337 -17.71 -15.64 9.71
N LYS A 338 -16.94 -14.70 9.16
CA LYS A 338 -16.23 -13.67 9.93
C LYS A 338 -16.42 -12.28 9.34
N LYS A 339 -16.53 -11.29 10.23
CA LYS A 339 -16.58 -9.87 9.92
C LYS A 339 -15.53 -9.11 10.75
N SER A 340 -14.75 -8.25 10.12
CA SER A 340 -13.79 -7.38 10.79
C SER A 340 -13.96 -5.94 10.30
N THR A 341 -13.75 -4.97 11.21
CA THR A 341 -13.89 -3.54 10.90
C THR A 341 -12.54 -2.85 11.04
N GLN A 342 -12.16 -2.06 10.03
CA GLN A 342 -10.94 -1.25 10.01
C GLN A 342 -11.31 0.23 9.88
N TYR A 343 -10.67 1.13 10.63
CA TYR A 343 -10.94 2.57 10.51
C TYR A 343 -10.10 3.21 9.39
N LEU A 344 -10.72 4.14 8.66
CA LEU A 344 -10.04 5.01 7.71
C LEU A 344 -9.66 6.31 8.44
N TRP A 345 -8.37 6.54 8.69
CA TRP A 345 -7.90 7.73 9.40
C TRP A 345 -7.66 8.90 8.44
N GLU A 346 -7.89 10.13 8.90
CA GLU A 346 -7.60 11.34 8.11
C GLU A 346 -6.10 11.56 7.92
N ASN A 347 -5.28 11.19 8.91
CA ASN A 347 -3.83 11.29 8.81
C ASN A 347 -3.28 10.10 7.99
N PRO A 348 -2.60 10.37 6.86
CA PRO A 348 -2.16 9.33 5.94
C PRO A 348 -0.86 8.63 6.36
N GLU A 349 -0.23 9.05 7.44
CA GLU A 349 0.86 8.30 8.10
C GLU A 349 0.34 7.47 9.28
N THR A 350 -0.91 7.64 9.68
CA THR A 350 -1.49 6.88 10.78
C THR A 350 -1.59 5.41 10.40
N ARG A 351 -1.08 4.55 11.28
CA ARG A 351 -1.22 3.10 11.18
C ARG A 351 -2.72 2.74 11.07
N PRO A 352 -3.14 1.96 10.06
CA PRO A 352 -4.49 1.43 10.01
C PRO A 352 -4.81 0.62 11.28
N VAL A 353 -5.97 0.85 11.89
CA VAL A 353 -6.37 0.20 13.14
C VAL A 353 -7.65 -0.61 12.91
N PHE A 354 -7.60 -1.88 13.29
CA PHE A 354 -8.77 -2.75 13.35
C PHE A 354 -9.49 -2.62 14.69
N ASN A 355 -10.78 -2.88 14.69
CA ASN A 355 -11.48 -3.22 15.92
C ASN A 355 -10.93 -4.55 16.46
N ALA A 356 -10.72 -4.65 17.77
CA ALA A 356 -9.75 -5.56 18.40
C ALA A 356 -9.98 -7.07 18.13
N GLU A 357 -11.20 -7.50 17.76
CA GLU A 357 -11.51 -8.89 17.42
C GLU A 357 -12.45 -8.97 16.21
N SER A 358 -12.31 -10.03 15.41
CA SER A 358 -13.26 -10.34 14.33
C SER A 358 -14.54 -10.96 14.89
N GLU A 359 -15.69 -10.43 14.48
CA GLU A 359 -17.02 -10.92 14.84
C GLU A 359 -17.37 -12.18 14.05
N ASP A 360 -18.01 -13.15 14.70
CA ASP A 360 -18.63 -14.29 14.04
C ASP A 360 -19.96 -13.88 13.42
N ILE A 361 -20.14 -14.21 12.14
CA ILE A 361 -21.39 -14.03 11.40
C ILE A 361 -21.80 -15.36 10.78
N ASP A 362 -23.07 -15.50 10.42
CA ASP A 362 -23.58 -16.68 9.72
C ASP A 362 -24.46 -16.20 8.56
N VAL A 363 -23.82 -15.99 7.41
CA VAL A 363 -24.49 -15.53 6.19
C VAL A 363 -24.30 -16.57 5.10
N GLU A 364 -25.40 -17.22 4.73
CA GLU A 364 -25.46 -18.12 3.58
C GLU A 364 -25.97 -17.36 2.36
N ILE A 365 -25.23 -17.49 1.26
CA ILE A 365 -25.58 -16.91 -0.05
C ILE A 365 -25.69 -18.07 -1.04
N GLY A 366 -26.92 -18.39 -1.44
CA GLY A 366 -27.19 -19.45 -2.41
C GLY A 366 -26.61 -19.14 -3.80
N PRO A 367 -26.61 -20.13 -4.72
CA PRO A 367 -26.09 -19.97 -6.07
C PRO A 367 -26.89 -18.92 -6.86
N ASP A 368 -26.21 -18.12 -7.67
CA ASP A 368 -26.78 -17.00 -8.46
C ASP A 368 -27.75 -16.12 -7.65
N SER A 369 -27.44 -15.88 -6.38
CA SER A 369 -28.32 -15.14 -5.47
C SER A 369 -27.61 -13.96 -4.83
N LYS A 370 -28.41 -12.98 -4.40
CA LYS A 370 -27.96 -11.73 -3.81
C LYS A 370 -28.46 -11.62 -2.37
N VAL A 371 -27.57 -11.29 -1.44
CA VAL A 371 -27.88 -11.09 -0.02
C VAL A 371 -27.32 -9.75 0.44
N SER A 372 -28.09 -9.03 1.26
CA SER A 372 -27.62 -7.79 1.90
C SER A 372 -27.08 -8.09 3.29
N VAL A 373 -25.85 -7.68 3.55
CA VAL A 373 -25.15 -7.85 4.83
C VAL A 373 -25.12 -6.51 5.56
N ASP A 374 -25.57 -6.53 6.82
CA ASP A 374 -25.51 -5.35 7.70
C ASP A 374 -24.05 -5.04 8.08
N CYS A 375 -23.63 -3.82 7.75
CA CYS A 375 -22.30 -3.30 8.00
C CYS A 375 -22.31 -2.13 9.00
N THR A 376 -23.43 -1.94 9.71
CA THR A 376 -23.62 -0.83 10.65
C THR A 376 -22.57 -0.83 11.76
N LEU A 377 -21.92 0.33 11.96
CA LEU A 377 -21.01 0.53 13.09
C LEU A 377 -21.84 0.88 14.34
N PRO A 378 -21.76 0.10 15.44
CA PRO A 378 -22.61 0.28 16.61
C PRO A 378 -22.21 1.46 17.51
N ASN A 379 -21.05 2.07 17.25
CA ASN A 379 -20.52 3.21 18.00
C ASN A 379 -20.33 4.42 17.08
N LYS A 380 -20.21 5.61 17.66
CA LYS A 380 -19.71 6.79 16.94
C LYS A 380 -18.34 6.50 16.32
N LEU A 381 -18.12 7.01 15.11
CA LEU A 381 -16.80 7.07 14.51
C LEU A 381 -15.82 7.79 15.44
N PRO A 382 -14.60 7.26 15.63
CA PRO A 382 -13.54 7.97 16.34
C PRO A 382 -13.32 9.38 15.77
N ARG A 383 -12.96 10.33 16.63
CA ARG A 383 -12.88 11.77 16.26
C ARG A 383 -11.99 12.07 15.04
N ALA A 384 -10.98 11.25 14.76
CA ALA A 384 -10.06 11.42 13.63
C ALA A 384 -10.31 10.45 12.44
N ALA A 385 -11.38 9.66 12.49
CA ALA A 385 -11.70 8.68 11.44
C ALA A 385 -12.55 9.35 10.35
N ALA A 386 -12.05 9.30 9.12
CA ALA A 386 -12.73 9.71 7.89
C ALA A 386 -13.77 8.69 7.41
N GLY A 387 -13.82 7.50 8.01
CA GLY A 387 -14.70 6.41 7.60
C GLY A 387 -14.27 5.07 8.20
N PHE A 388 -14.79 3.98 7.65
CA PHE A 388 -14.44 2.62 8.05
C PHE A 388 -14.59 1.63 6.89
N ILE A 389 -13.96 0.48 7.02
CA ILE A 389 -13.99 -0.64 6.08
C ILE A 389 -14.57 -1.83 6.82
N VAL A 390 -15.44 -2.59 6.16
CA VAL A 390 -15.91 -3.88 6.64
C VAL A 390 -15.33 -4.98 5.75
N HIS A 391 -14.51 -5.82 6.33
CA HIS A 391 -13.95 -7.02 5.72
C HIS A 391 -14.77 -8.24 6.13
N LEU A 392 -15.12 -9.08 5.17
CA LEU A 392 -15.87 -10.32 5.38
C LEU A 392 -15.04 -11.49 4.85
N SER A 393 -15.01 -12.59 5.60
CA SER A 393 -14.40 -13.84 5.14
C SER A 393 -15.28 -15.05 5.41
N GLY A 394 -15.04 -16.10 4.63
CA GLY A 394 -15.66 -17.40 4.81
C GLY A 394 -15.20 -18.38 3.74
N SER A 395 -16.09 -19.26 3.29
CA SER A 395 -15.75 -20.33 2.34
C SER A 395 -16.93 -20.68 1.42
N SER A 396 -16.63 -21.18 0.22
CA SER A 396 -17.63 -21.87 -0.61
C SER A 396 -17.91 -23.29 -0.09
N ALA A 397 -18.96 -23.94 -0.59
CA ALA A 397 -19.27 -25.33 -0.27
C ALA A 397 -18.12 -26.29 -0.63
N SER A 398 -17.32 -25.98 -1.65
CA SER A 398 -16.11 -26.72 -2.04
C SER A 398 -14.88 -26.39 -1.19
N GLY A 399 -15.01 -25.56 -0.16
CA GLY A 399 -13.92 -25.17 0.75
C GLY A 399 -12.96 -24.11 0.19
N LYS A 400 -13.29 -23.43 -0.91
CA LYS A 400 -12.47 -22.31 -1.41
C LYS A 400 -12.66 -21.09 -0.53
N GLN A 401 -11.60 -20.32 -0.32
CA GLN A 401 -11.64 -19.16 0.54
C GLN A 401 -12.42 -18.01 -0.11
N VAL A 402 -13.32 -17.39 0.66
CA VAL A 402 -14.12 -16.25 0.23
C VAL A 402 -13.66 -14.99 0.96
N ARG A 403 -13.53 -13.89 0.22
CA ARG A 403 -13.14 -12.57 0.74
C ARG A 403 -13.98 -11.46 0.10
N VAL A 404 -14.53 -10.58 0.94
CA VAL A 404 -15.30 -9.40 0.52
C VAL A 404 -14.87 -8.21 1.36
N SER A 405 -14.83 -7.01 0.78
CA SER A 405 -14.53 -5.78 1.52
C SER A 405 -15.37 -4.61 1.01
N CYS A 406 -15.89 -3.83 1.94
CA CYS A 406 -16.74 -2.67 1.66
C CYS A 406 -16.16 -1.42 2.32
N TYR A 407 -16.07 -0.34 1.56
CA TYR A 407 -15.38 0.88 1.96
C TYR A 407 -16.39 2.01 2.18
N PHE A 408 -16.50 2.48 3.43
CA PHE A 408 -17.46 3.50 3.82
C PHE A 408 -16.75 4.78 4.24
N GLU A 409 -17.07 5.89 3.59
CA GLU A 409 -16.43 7.18 3.78
C GLU A 409 -17.47 8.19 4.28
N THR A 410 -17.09 8.98 5.29
CA THR A 410 -17.89 10.13 5.72
C THR A 410 -17.99 11.11 4.55
N GLY A 411 -19.18 11.19 3.95
CA GLY A 411 -19.42 12.06 2.80
C GLY A 411 -19.51 13.52 3.22
N SER A 412 -19.25 14.43 2.27
CA SER A 412 -19.67 15.81 2.43
C SER A 412 -21.20 15.84 2.51
N GLN A 413 -21.75 16.23 3.66
CA GLN A 413 -22.97 17.02 3.63
C GLN A 413 -22.55 18.47 3.43
N ALA A 414 -22.18 18.83 2.21
CA ALA A 414 -22.78 20.08 1.76
C ALA A 414 -24.29 19.77 1.78
N GLU A 415 -25.04 20.38 2.71
CA GLU A 415 -26.49 20.51 2.52
C GLU A 415 -26.70 20.79 1.04
N ALA A 416 -27.53 19.99 0.35
CA ALA A 416 -27.76 20.14 -1.08
C ALA A 416 -28.01 21.63 -1.36
N ARG A 417 -27.00 22.32 -1.89
CA ARG A 417 -27.11 23.76 -2.10
C ARG A 417 -28.12 23.92 -3.20
N VAL A 418 -29.26 24.51 -2.88
CA VAL A 418 -30.26 24.86 -3.88
C VAL A 418 -29.61 25.90 -4.80
N VAL A 419 -29.15 25.45 -5.96
CA VAL A 419 -28.60 26.35 -6.98
C VAL A 419 -29.77 27.14 -7.54
N SER A 420 -29.85 28.41 -7.16
CA SER A 420 -30.92 29.33 -7.59
C SER A 420 -30.56 30.12 -8.86
N ASN A 421 -29.34 29.95 -9.37
CA ASN A 421 -28.90 30.67 -10.57
C ASN A 421 -29.63 30.13 -11.82
N PRO A 422 -30.40 30.96 -12.53
CA PRO A 422 -31.23 30.53 -13.63
C PRO A 422 -30.42 29.98 -14.83
N ILE A 423 -29.19 30.46 -15.05
CA ILE A 423 -28.32 29.96 -16.12
C ILE A 423 -27.88 28.53 -15.81
N VAL A 424 -27.52 28.26 -14.56
CA VAL A 424 -27.12 26.92 -14.12
C VAL A 424 -28.31 25.96 -14.12
N ILE A 425 -29.49 26.42 -13.67
CA ILE A 425 -30.72 25.63 -13.69
C ILE A 425 -31.08 25.24 -15.13
N GLU A 426 -31.07 26.19 -16.08
CA GLU A 426 -31.37 25.88 -17.48
C GLU A 426 -30.32 24.96 -18.11
N ALA A 427 -29.02 25.15 -17.80
CA ALA A 427 -27.98 24.22 -18.23
C ALA A 427 -28.22 22.80 -17.70
N LEU A 428 -28.54 22.63 -16.41
CA LEU A 428 -28.84 21.33 -15.81
C LEU A 428 -30.12 20.70 -16.40
N LYS A 429 -31.15 21.51 -16.68
CA LYS A 429 -32.36 21.02 -17.38
C LYS A 429 -32.03 20.56 -18.79
N GLU A 430 -31.24 21.34 -19.52
CA GLU A 430 -30.80 21.01 -20.88
C GLU A 430 -29.97 19.72 -20.88
N MET A 431 -28.99 19.61 -19.99
CA MET A 431 -28.19 18.40 -19.78
C MET A 431 -29.07 17.21 -19.41
N ARG A 432 -30.08 17.39 -18.55
CA ARG A 432 -31.04 16.33 -18.20
C ARG A 432 -31.87 15.89 -19.40
N THR A 433 -32.35 16.83 -20.22
CA THR A 433 -33.11 16.51 -21.43
C THR A 433 -32.25 15.89 -22.53
N LYS A 434 -30.94 16.16 -22.55
CA LYS A 434 -29.98 15.60 -23.52
C LYS A 434 -29.27 14.34 -23.01
N SER A 435 -29.34 14.02 -21.72
CA SER A 435 -28.68 12.85 -21.13
C SER A 435 -29.29 11.56 -21.66
N ASN A 436 -28.45 10.66 -22.19
CA ASN A 436 -28.83 9.31 -22.65
C ASN A 436 -29.28 8.36 -21.52
N ASN A 437 -29.07 8.74 -20.26
CA ASN A 437 -29.58 8.01 -19.11
C ASN A 437 -30.73 8.82 -18.47
N PRO A 438 -32.00 8.50 -18.78
CA PRO A 438 -33.15 9.20 -18.20
C PRO A 438 -33.29 8.97 -16.68
N ALA A 439 -32.59 7.97 -16.13
CA ALA A 439 -32.49 7.71 -14.69
C ALA A 439 -31.29 8.42 -14.03
N LYS A 440 -30.50 9.23 -14.76
CA LYS A 440 -29.39 9.99 -14.20
C LYS A 440 -29.92 11.08 -13.25
N GLU A 441 -29.76 10.87 -11.95
CA GLU A 441 -30.29 11.74 -10.90
C GLU A 441 -29.39 12.96 -10.60
N SER A 442 -28.14 12.95 -11.05
CA SER A 442 -27.14 14.00 -10.79
C SER A 442 -26.16 14.22 -11.95
N PHE A 443 -25.55 15.40 -12.00
CA PHE A 443 -24.46 15.75 -12.93
C PHE A 443 -23.26 16.22 -12.13
N THR A 444 -22.06 15.87 -12.59
CA THR A 444 -20.83 16.35 -11.97
C THR A 444 -20.61 17.83 -12.28
N ARG A 445 -19.82 18.51 -11.43
CA ARG A 445 -19.43 19.90 -11.68
C ARG A 445 -18.69 20.05 -13.01
N ASN A 446 -17.83 19.09 -13.37
CA ASN A 446 -17.08 19.11 -14.62
C ASN A 446 -18.00 18.98 -15.84
N GLU A 447 -19.00 18.09 -15.79
CA GLU A 447 -20.00 17.95 -16.86
C GLU A 447 -20.77 19.26 -17.07
N LEU A 448 -21.16 19.90 -15.97
CA LEU A 448 -21.87 21.18 -15.99
C LEU A 448 -20.99 22.33 -16.50
N GLU A 449 -19.74 22.41 -16.05
CA GLU A 449 -18.79 23.42 -16.51
C GLU A 449 -18.42 23.23 -17.98
N ALA A 450 -18.20 22.00 -18.44
CA ALA A 450 -17.96 21.69 -19.85
C ALA A 450 -19.17 22.04 -20.73
N HIS A 451 -20.39 21.70 -20.28
CA HIS A 451 -21.63 22.09 -20.96
C HIS A 451 -21.74 23.62 -21.06
N LEU A 452 -21.54 24.34 -19.96
CA LEU A 452 -21.59 25.80 -19.92
C LEU A 452 -20.48 26.45 -20.76
N ALA A 453 -19.30 25.85 -20.84
CA ALA A 453 -18.18 26.34 -21.66
C ALA A 453 -18.44 26.17 -23.17
N SER A 454 -19.23 25.18 -23.57
CA SER A 454 -19.58 24.95 -24.98
C SER A 454 -20.69 25.88 -25.50
N GLN A 455 -21.36 26.62 -24.60
CA GLN A 455 -22.40 27.59 -24.96
C GLN A 455 -21.79 28.93 -25.43
N PRO A 456 -22.45 29.65 -26.37
CA PRO A 456 -21.97 30.96 -26.83
C PRO A 456 -21.89 31.96 -25.66
N GLY A 457 -20.66 32.34 -25.27
CA GLY A 457 -20.41 33.29 -24.18
C GLY A 457 -19.51 32.77 -23.04
N GLY A 458 -19.26 31.46 -22.98
CA GLY A 458 -18.40 30.82 -21.98
C GLY A 458 -18.89 30.96 -20.53
N ILE A 459 -18.10 30.47 -19.57
CA ILE A 459 -18.46 30.55 -18.14
C ILE A 459 -18.17 31.95 -17.59
N SER A 460 -19.21 32.76 -17.34
CA SER A 460 -19.05 34.07 -16.67
C SER A 460 -18.60 33.92 -15.21
N LYS A 461 -17.92 34.94 -14.66
CA LYS A 461 -17.54 34.99 -13.23
C LYS A 461 -18.74 34.81 -12.29
N THR A 462 -19.90 35.34 -12.67
CA THR A 462 -21.15 35.23 -11.90
C THR A 462 -21.67 33.79 -11.86
N VAL A 463 -21.51 33.03 -12.95
CA VAL A 463 -21.85 31.60 -13.00
C VAL A 463 -20.88 30.78 -12.16
N ARG A 464 -19.57 31.04 -12.22
CA ARG A 464 -18.58 30.39 -11.33
C ARG A 464 -18.87 30.66 -9.85
N SER A 465 -19.23 31.89 -9.51
CA SER A 465 -19.61 32.27 -8.14
C SER A 465 -20.89 31.59 -7.68
N ALA A 466 -21.86 31.38 -8.58
CA ALA A 466 -23.11 30.70 -8.28
C ALA A 466 -22.98 29.17 -8.15
N LEU A 467 -22.00 28.58 -8.82
CA LEU A 467 -21.58 27.19 -8.64
C LEU A 467 -20.82 26.99 -7.32
N GLY A 468 -20.45 28.08 -6.64
CA GLY A 468 -19.70 28.07 -5.39
C GLY A 468 -18.31 27.51 -5.59
N GLU A 469 -17.32 28.35 -5.90
CA GLU A 469 -16.05 28.13 -5.20
C GLU A 469 -16.32 28.45 -3.73
N PRO A 470 -16.10 27.52 -2.79
CA PRO A 470 -16.32 27.83 -1.39
C PRO A 470 -15.51 29.09 -1.02
N THR A 471 -16.19 30.10 -0.49
CA THR A 471 -15.53 31.37 -0.12
C THR A 471 -14.57 31.20 1.07
N ASN A 472 -14.52 30.00 1.65
CA ASN A 472 -13.61 29.53 2.70
C ASN A 472 -12.83 28.26 2.26
N VAL A 473 -12.41 28.15 1.00
CA VAL A 473 -11.53 27.07 0.54
C VAL A 473 -10.12 27.23 1.14
N LEU A 474 -9.60 26.15 1.74
CA LEU A 474 -8.16 26.01 1.91
C LEU A 474 -7.49 25.93 0.52
N PRO A 475 -6.58 26.83 0.15
CA PRO A 475 -6.05 26.89 -1.21
C PRO A 475 -5.47 25.55 -1.67
N ARG A 476 -5.73 25.17 -2.94
CA ARG A 476 -5.09 24.01 -3.60
C ARG A 476 -3.59 24.10 -3.40
N HIS A 477 -2.98 23.06 -2.80
CA HIS A 477 -1.53 22.84 -2.68
C HIS A 477 -0.68 24.08 -3.04
N ARG A 478 -0.65 25.08 -2.16
CA ARG A 478 0.55 25.92 -2.13
C ARG A 478 1.50 25.15 -1.24
N GLN A 479 2.45 24.43 -1.85
CA GLN A 479 3.74 24.23 -1.21
C GLN A 479 4.21 25.64 -0.81
N LEU A 480 4.05 25.99 0.47
CA LEU A 480 4.70 27.15 1.03
C LEU A 480 6.19 26.81 1.03
N THR A 481 6.83 27.07 -0.11
CA THR A 481 8.28 27.00 -0.24
C THR A 481 8.87 28.02 0.74
N ARG A 482 9.92 27.60 1.43
CA ARG A 482 10.70 28.40 2.36
C ARG A 482 11.12 29.70 1.65
N GLY A 483 10.49 30.83 2.03
CA GLY A 483 10.86 32.17 1.53
C GLY A 483 9.73 33.10 1.08
N ALA A 484 8.46 32.68 1.02
CA ALA A 484 7.38 33.54 0.50
C ALA A 484 6.39 34.12 1.54
N ALA A 485 6.54 33.80 2.84
CA ALA A 485 5.77 34.44 3.90
C ALA A 485 6.59 35.59 4.50
N GLY A 486 6.16 36.83 4.26
CA GLY A 486 6.62 37.97 5.05
C GLY A 486 6.10 37.81 6.48
N ASP A 487 7.02 37.87 7.45
CA ASP A 487 6.92 38.03 8.92
C ASP A 487 5.80 37.38 9.77
N GLY A 488 4.80 36.71 9.21
CA GLY A 488 3.72 36.06 9.95
C GLY A 488 4.07 34.64 10.41
N SER A 489 3.74 34.28 11.65
CA SER A 489 3.91 32.92 12.16
C SER A 489 2.98 31.95 11.41
N LEU A 490 3.50 30.82 10.94
CA LEU A 490 2.73 29.72 10.33
C LEU A 490 1.82 28.99 11.32
N GLU A 491 1.90 29.31 12.61
CA GLU A 491 1.02 28.82 13.66
C GLU A 491 -0.44 29.18 13.37
N ARG A 492 -1.34 28.22 13.55
CA ARG A 492 -2.77 28.27 13.23
C ARG A 492 -3.09 28.32 11.75
N GLU A 493 -2.12 28.36 10.85
CA GLU A 493 -2.43 28.17 9.43
C GLU A 493 -2.97 26.76 9.20
N PRO A 494 -3.98 26.59 8.33
CA PRO A 494 -4.49 25.28 7.95
C PRO A 494 -3.38 24.41 7.39
N CYS A 495 -3.36 23.16 7.81
CA CYS A 495 -2.41 22.16 7.34
C CYS A 495 -3.16 20.90 6.96
N PHE A 496 -2.58 20.14 6.03
CA PHE A 496 -3.01 18.78 5.80
C PHE A 496 -2.14 17.85 6.63
N PRO A 497 -2.68 16.76 7.20
CA PRO A 497 -1.90 15.85 8.04
C PRO A 497 -0.65 15.24 7.37
N ASP A 498 -0.62 15.15 6.03
CA ASP A 498 0.52 14.73 5.18
C ASP A 498 1.51 15.84 4.85
N GLN A 499 1.13 17.11 5.06
CA GLN A 499 2.03 18.20 4.74
C GLN A 499 3.25 18.08 5.64
N SER A 500 4.46 18.04 5.07
CA SER A 500 5.67 18.11 5.88
C SER A 500 5.67 19.42 6.66
N PRO A 501 5.97 19.39 7.97
CA PRO A 501 5.95 20.59 8.79
C PRO A 501 6.95 21.60 8.25
N PRO A 502 6.52 22.86 7.99
CA PRO A 502 7.41 23.88 7.45
C PRO A 502 8.50 24.30 8.44
N GLU A 503 8.32 23.98 9.73
CA GLU A 503 9.27 24.14 10.83
C GLU A 503 9.23 22.88 11.72
N ASP A 504 10.38 22.41 12.20
CA ASP A 504 10.52 21.16 12.99
C ASP A 504 9.70 21.14 14.29
N ASP A 505 9.23 22.31 14.74
CA ASP A 505 8.43 22.48 15.95
C ASP A 505 6.94 22.73 15.67
N LEU A 506 6.46 22.49 14.44
CA LEU A 506 5.05 22.52 14.10
C LEU A 506 4.51 21.10 13.89
N ALA A 507 3.38 20.78 14.53
CA ALA A 507 2.60 19.58 14.28
C ALA A 507 1.26 19.96 13.66
N CYS A 508 0.81 19.17 12.69
CA CYS A 508 -0.51 19.35 12.09
C CYS A 508 -1.57 18.70 12.98
N VAL A 509 -2.31 19.50 13.76
CA VAL A 509 -3.23 19.01 14.78
C VAL A 509 -4.68 19.24 14.37
N LEU A 510 -5.51 18.19 14.48
CA LEU A 510 -6.95 18.23 14.21
C LEU A 510 -7.68 19.17 15.18
N GLN A 511 -8.42 20.13 14.63
CA GLN A 511 -9.18 21.12 15.39
C GLN A 511 -10.65 20.73 15.53
N GLU A 512 -11.40 21.40 16.41
CA GLU A 512 -12.87 21.24 16.49
C GLU A 512 -13.62 22.00 15.37
N GLU A 513 -12.88 22.75 14.56
CA GLU A 513 -13.39 23.54 13.44
C GLU A 513 -13.63 22.66 12.20
N TYR A 514 -14.76 22.87 11.51
CA TYR A 514 -15.10 22.21 10.24
C TYR A 514 -15.03 23.21 9.07
N LYS A 515 -14.50 22.79 7.91
CA LYS A 515 -14.54 23.56 6.65
C LYS A 515 -14.68 22.66 5.43
N ASP A 516 -15.00 23.27 4.29
CA ASP A 516 -14.84 22.65 2.98
C ASP A 516 -13.35 22.49 2.66
N VAL A 517 -12.87 21.24 2.68
CA VAL A 517 -11.48 20.85 2.39
C VAL A 517 -11.42 20.21 1.02
N TRP A 518 -10.46 20.63 0.18
CA TRP A 518 -10.14 19.89 -1.03
C TRP A 518 -9.40 18.60 -0.66
N LEU A 519 -10.01 17.45 -0.89
CA LEU A 519 -9.32 16.17 -0.85
C LEU A 519 -8.73 15.93 -2.24
N PRO A 520 -7.41 15.71 -2.37
CA PRO A 520 -6.83 15.34 -3.65
C PRO A 520 -7.30 13.95 -4.10
N PRO A 521 -7.10 13.58 -5.37
CA PRO A 521 -7.32 12.23 -5.84
C PRO A 521 -6.59 11.20 -4.97
N ARG A 522 -7.25 10.07 -4.71
CA ARG A 522 -6.77 9.07 -3.74
C ARG A 522 -7.16 7.65 -4.12
N ILE A 523 -6.41 6.68 -3.61
CA ILE A 523 -6.74 5.25 -3.67
C ILE A 523 -7.24 4.81 -2.29
N VAL A 524 -8.56 4.76 -2.11
CA VAL A 524 -9.21 4.59 -0.80
C VAL A 524 -8.83 3.27 -0.14
N ASN A 525 -8.61 2.23 -0.95
CA ASN A 525 -8.26 0.93 -0.45
C ASN A 525 -6.76 0.63 -0.53
N ALA A 526 -5.87 1.62 -0.52
CA ALA A 526 -4.43 1.41 -0.48
C ALA A 526 -3.78 2.18 0.69
N PHE A 527 -3.16 1.46 1.60
CA PHE A 527 -2.44 1.98 2.76
C PHE A 527 -0.92 1.97 2.51
N LYS A 528 -0.16 2.71 3.32
CA LYS A 528 1.29 2.71 3.30
C LYS A 528 1.83 1.28 3.39
N GLY A 529 2.73 0.93 2.47
CA GLY A 529 3.26 -0.42 2.28
C GLY A 529 2.49 -1.27 1.27
N ASP A 530 1.24 -0.93 0.93
CA ASP A 530 0.50 -1.68 -0.08
C ASP A 530 1.08 -1.42 -1.49
N ILE A 531 0.99 -2.41 -2.36
CA ILE A 531 1.51 -2.36 -3.73
C ILE A 531 0.37 -2.10 -4.71
N ILE A 532 0.52 -1.11 -5.56
CA ILE A 532 -0.36 -0.83 -6.69
C ILE A 532 0.13 -1.62 -7.89
N ILE A 533 -0.76 -2.34 -8.56
CA ILE A 533 -0.50 -3.07 -9.79
C ILE A 533 -1.50 -2.60 -10.83
N THR A 534 -1.02 -2.12 -11.97
CA THR A 534 -1.88 -1.57 -13.02
C THR A 534 -1.35 -1.93 -14.40
N HIS A 535 -2.14 -1.57 -15.40
CA HIS A 535 -1.59 -1.34 -16.71
C HIS A 535 -0.84 0.00 -16.69
N GLY A 536 0.38 0.02 -17.20
CA GLY A 536 1.13 1.24 -17.39
C GLY A 536 0.48 2.17 -18.41
N ASP A 537 1.20 3.23 -18.73
CA ASP A 537 0.87 4.27 -19.70
C ASP A 537 0.73 3.82 -21.17
N GLY A 538 0.89 2.52 -21.44
CA GLY A 538 0.90 1.96 -22.78
C GLY A 538 2.27 2.06 -23.48
N SER A 539 3.33 2.47 -22.79
CA SER A 539 4.69 2.45 -23.33
C SER A 539 5.12 1.03 -23.73
N PRO A 540 6.03 0.87 -24.70
CA PRO A 540 6.45 -0.44 -25.18
C PRO A 540 7.04 -1.32 -24.06
N PHE A 541 7.87 -0.75 -23.18
CA PHE A 541 8.46 -1.51 -22.09
C PHE A 541 7.44 -1.93 -21.03
N CYS A 542 6.43 -1.09 -20.77
CA CYS A 542 5.29 -1.52 -19.97
C CYS A 542 4.56 -2.68 -20.67
N ASN A 543 4.19 -2.54 -21.94
CA ASN A 543 3.38 -3.55 -22.64
C ASN A 543 4.11 -4.85 -23.01
N LEU A 544 5.42 -4.94 -22.76
CA LEU A 544 6.29 -6.04 -23.17
C LEU A 544 5.77 -7.43 -22.78
N PHE A 545 5.35 -7.58 -21.52
CA PHE A 545 5.05 -8.89 -20.95
C PHE A 545 3.74 -9.49 -21.47
N ARG A 546 2.84 -8.68 -22.04
CA ARG A 546 1.54 -9.14 -22.57
C ARG A 546 1.68 -10.12 -23.74
N HIS A 547 2.87 -10.20 -24.31
CA HIS A 547 3.20 -11.08 -25.43
C HIS A 547 3.99 -12.33 -25.01
N VAL A 548 4.24 -12.53 -23.71
CA VAL A 548 4.73 -13.80 -23.18
C VAL A 548 3.65 -14.86 -23.42
N ASN A 549 4.04 -16.02 -23.93
CA ASN A 549 3.14 -17.16 -24.01
C ASN A 549 3.82 -18.46 -23.60
N ASP A 550 3.27 -19.12 -22.60
CA ASP A 550 3.38 -20.57 -22.35
C ASP A 550 1.98 -21.22 -22.38
N VAL A 551 1.01 -20.61 -23.08
CA VAL A 551 -0.40 -21.01 -23.10
C VAL A 551 -0.73 -21.87 -24.30
N ASP A 552 -1.30 -23.04 -24.01
CA ASP A 552 -2.09 -23.83 -24.95
C ASP A 552 -3.51 -23.23 -25.07
N LEU A 553 -3.77 -22.41 -26.09
CA LEU A 553 -5.09 -21.74 -26.27
C LEU A 553 -6.08 -22.56 -27.11
N SER A 554 -5.82 -23.86 -27.25
CA SER A 554 -6.50 -24.67 -28.25
C SER A 554 -7.79 -25.31 -27.80
N ASP A 555 -8.03 -25.33 -26.50
CA ASP A 555 -9.27 -25.75 -25.89
C ASP A 555 -9.48 -24.96 -24.59
N PRO A 556 -10.44 -24.01 -24.58
CA PRO A 556 -10.76 -23.22 -23.41
C PRO A 556 -11.23 -24.04 -22.19
N GLU A 557 -11.69 -25.29 -22.39
CA GLU A 557 -12.10 -26.19 -21.30
C GLU A 557 -10.89 -26.91 -20.66
N THR A 558 -9.80 -27.17 -21.39
CA THR A 558 -8.55 -27.74 -20.83
C THR A 558 -7.64 -26.72 -20.16
N LEU A 559 -7.85 -25.41 -20.39
CA LEU A 559 -7.26 -24.32 -19.59
C LEU A 559 -7.48 -24.51 -18.08
N PHE A 560 -8.56 -25.20 -17.69
CA PHE A 560 -8.90 -25.43 -16.28
C PHE A 560 -8.06 -26.52 -15.59
N MET A 561 -7.39 -27.41 -16.34
CA MET A 561 -6.94 -28.70 -15.79
C MET A 561 -5.43 -28.97 -15.86
N GLU A 562 -4.67 -28.37 -16.79
CA GLU A 562 -3.28 -28.82 -17.06
C GLU A 562 -2.15 -27.78 -16.82
N GLY A 563 -2.41 -26.63 -16.20
CA GLY A 563 -1.37 -25.80 -15.57
C GLY A 563 -0.35 -25.12 -16.50
N LEU A 564 -0.83 -24.43 -17.54
CA LEU A 564 0.00 -23.82 -18.59
C LEU A 564 -0.36 -22.33 -18.81
N TYR A 565 -0.54 -21.55 -17.74
CA TYR A 565 -1.12 -20.21 -17.86
C TYR A 565 -0.21 -19.07 -17.37
N HIS A 566 0.89 -18.75 -18.07
CA HIS A 566 1.74 -17.60 -17.70
C HIS A 566 1.28 -16.27 -18.33
N TYR A 567 0.05 -15.86 -18.04
CA TYR A 567 -0.51 -14.60 -18.54
C TYR A 567 -0.03 -13.39 -17.76
N GLN A 568 0.38 -12.34 -18.49
CA GLN A 568 0.95 -11.12 -17.94
C GLN A 568 0.13 -9.87 -18.30
N PRO A 569 -1.04 -9.66 -17.65
CA PRO A 569 -1.91 -8.52 -17.91
C PRO A 569 -1.31 -7.17 -17.49
N TYR A 570 -0.48 -7.20 -16.44
CA TYR A 570 -0.01 -6.00 -15.76
C TYR A 570 1.38 -5.61 -16.23
N SER A 571 1.60 -4.31 -16.32
CA SER A 571 2.78 -3.75 -16.96
C SER A 571 3.49 -2.71 -16.11
N HIS A 572 2.86 -2.27 -15.02
CA HIS A 572 3.49 -1.35 -14.08
C HIS A 572 3.01 -1.58 -12.65
N CYS A 573 3.87 -1.22 -11.70
CA CYS A 573 3.57 -1.31 -10.28
C CYS A 573 4.33 -0.28 -9.45
N GLY A 574 3.87 -0.03 -8.23
CA GLY A 574 4.49 0.88 -7.27
C GLY A 574 4.07 0.57 -5.85
N ILE A 575 4.77 1.10 -4.85
CA ILE A 575 4.45 0.93 -3.44
C ILE A 575 3.92 2.23 -2.86
N MET A 576 2.85 2.14 -2.07
CA MET A 576 2.29 3.30 -1.37
C MET A 576 3.26 3.75 -0.28
N THR A 577 3.72 4.98 -0.37
CA THR A 577 4.58 5.61 0.63
C THR A 577 3.81 6.44 1.65
N GLN A 578 2.54 6.72 1.37
CA GLN A 578 1.55 7.27 2.30
C GLN A 578 0.22 6.54 2.11
N ASN A 579 -0.64 6.47 3.13
CA ASN A 579 -1.98 5.96 2.94
C ASN A 579 -2.70 6.81 1.88
N HIS A 580 -3.29 6.16 0.89
CA HIS A 580 -4.19 6.72 -0.12
C HIS A 580 -3.60 7.74 -1.13
N TYR A 581 -2.50 8.44 -0.82
CA TYR A 581 -2.14 9.68 -1.54
C TYR A 581 -0.77 9.69 -2.22
N GLU A 582 0.21 8.87 -1.81
CA GLU A 582 1.57 8.93 -2.36
C GLU A 582 2.06 7.53 -2.74
N VAL A 583 2.60 7.41 -3.95
CA VAL A 583 3.17 6.18 -4.49
C VAL A 583 4.62 6.42 -4.92
N ARG A 584 5.47 5.43 -4.68
CA ARG A 584 6.84 5.36 -5.19
C ARG A 584 7.00 4.18 -6.14
N HIS A 585 7.66 4.41 -7.27
CA HIS A 585 7.84 3.41 -8.32
C HIS A 585 9.09 3.68 -9.14
N CYS A 586 9.47 2.76 -10.05
CA CYS A 586 10.60 2.93 -10.96
C CYS A 586 10.11 2.92 -12.42
N TYR A 587 10.40 3.97 -13.19
CA TYR A 587 9.84 4.17 -14.53
C TYR A 587 10.84 4.90 -15.48
N MET A 588 10.68 4.72 -16.80
CA MET A 588 11.47 5.41 -17.83
C MET A 588 10.56 6.15 -18.81
N SER A 589 10.84 7.44 -19.05
CA SER A 589 10.20 8.18 -20.14
C SER A 589 10.75 7.76 -21.49
N GLN A 590 9.88 7.20 -22.34
CA GLN A 590 10.25 6.92 -23.73
C GLN A 590 10.40 8.21 -24.56
N ASP A 591 9.56 9.22 -24.31
CA ASP A 591 9.62 10.49 -25.03
C ASP A 591 10.97 11.19 -24.82
N ARG A 592 11.59 11.01 -23.64
CA ARG A 592 12.97 11.47 -23.41
C ARG A 592 13.96 10.84 -24.39
N LEU A 593 13.84 9.55 -24.69
CA LEU A 593 14.76 8.87 -25.61
C LEU A 593 14.72 9.49 -27.02
N LEU A 594 13.56 10.00 -27.45
CA LEU A 594 13.41 10.68 -28.73
C LEU A 594 14.16 12.02 -28.82
N ASN A 595 14.63 12.57 -27.70
CA ASN A 595 15.48 13.76 -27.68
C ASN A 595 16.97 13.42 -27.85
N TYR A 596 17.37 12.16 -27.64
CA TYR A 596 18.75 11.69 -27.64
C TYR A 596 18.99 10.69 -28.77
N LEU A 597 18.59 11.07 -29.99
CA LEU A 597 18.76 10.26 -31.19
C LEU A 597 20.19 10.31 -31.72
N ARG A 598 20.70 9.18 -32.21
CA ARG A 598 22.00 9.07 -32.88
C ARG A 598 21.88 8.98 -34.39
N GLY A 599 22.93 9.44 -35.07
CA GLY A 599 22.97 9.49 -36.53
C GLY A 599 22.11 10.63 -37.09
N GLU A 600 22.62 11.28 -38.13
CA GLU A 600 21.89 12.31 -38.86
C GLU A 600 22.17 12.16 -40.35
N PHE A 601 21.11 12.16 -41.15
CA PHE A 601 21.20 12.14 -42.60
C PHE A 601 20.21 13.13 -43.21
N LEU A 602 20.72 14.09 -43.99
CA LEU A 602 19.92 15.15 -44.62
C LEU A 602 19.01 15.93 -43.63
N GLY A 603 19.47 16.11 -42.39
CA GLY A 603 18.70 16.80 -41.34
C GLY A 603 17.69 15.92 -40.60
N VAL A 604 17.55 14.65 -40.98
CA VAL A 604 16.75 13.65 -40.25
C VAL A 604 17.63 12.95 -39.23
N LYS A 605 17.26 13.03 -37.95
CA LYS A 605 17.99 12.42 -36.83
C LYS A 605 17.46 11.01 -36.52
N GLY A 606 18.27 10.18 -35.88
CA GLY A 606 17.88 8.84 -35.44
C GLY A 606 18.18 7.74 -36.44
N THR A 607 19.09 7.98 -37.38
CA THR A 607 19.48 6.97 -38.38
C THR A 607 20.35 5.85 -37.80
N ASP A 608 20.79 5.97 -36.54
CA ASP A 608 21.76 5.09 -35.88
C ASP A 608 21.30 4.75 -34.45
N GLY A 609 19.98 4.65 -34.24
CA GLY A 609 19.38 4.36 -32.92
C GLY A 609 19.29 5.56 -31.97
N VAL A 610 19.27 5.27 -30.67
CA VAL A 610 19.33 6.25 -29.57
C VAL A 610 20.69 6.18 -28.87
N GLU A 611 21.03 7.22 -28.10
CA GLU A 611 22.24 7.20 -27.28
C GLU A 611 22.20 6.03 -26.26
N PRO A 612 23.18 5.09 -26.29
CA PRO A 612 23.17 3.90 -25.42
C PRO A 612 23.10 4.23 -23.93
N ASP A 613 23.77 5.30 -23.49
CA ASP A 613 23.76 5.77 -22.11
C ASP A 613 22.34 6.15 -21.63
N LYS A 614 21.49 6.66 -22.52
CA LYS A 614 20.11 7.09 -22.18
C LYS A 614 19.15 5.92 -22.09
N LEU A 615 19.40 4.85 -22.85
CA LEU A 615 18.64 3.60 -22.78
C LEU A 615 19.09 2.72 -21.60
N ARG A 616 20.41 2.72 -21.30
CA ARG A 616 20.99 1.98 -20.17
C ARG A 616 20.56 2.57 -18.83
N TYR A 617 20.57 3.90 -18.72
CA TYR A 617 20.18 4.65 -17.52
C TYR A 617 18.87 5.40 -17.76
N GLY A 618 17.77 4.67 -17.70
CA GLY A 618 16.43 5.19 -17.95
C GLY A 618 15.97 6.16 -16.87
N TRP A 619 15.73 7.41 -17.27
CA TRP A 619 15.20 8.48 -16.42
C TRP A 619 13.66 8.50 -16.45
N PRO A 620 12.96 8.80 -15.33
CA PRO A 620 13.47 9.26 -14.05
C PRO A 620 14.00 8.17 -13.11
N GLY A 621 13.78 6.90 -13.42
CA GLY A 621 14.10 5.81 -12.50
C GLY A 621 13.14 5.81 -11.32
N ALA A 622 13.67 5.64 -10.10
CA ALA A 622 12.89 5.69 -8.87
C ALA A 622 12.33 7.09 -8.61
N ILE A 623 11.01 7.19 -8.50
CA ILE A 623 10.30 8.46 -8.35
C ILE A 623 9.15 8.33 -7.35
N THR A 624 8.98 9.35 -6.53
CA THR A 624 7.84 9.51 -5.62
C THR A 624 6.88 10.56 -6.19
N GLN A 625 5.60 10.22 -6.25
CA GLN A 625 4.54 11.04 -6.82
C GLN A 625 3.29 10.95 -5.95
N THR A 626 2.52 12.04 -5.90
CA THR A 626 1.15 11.93 -5.39
C THR A 626 0.31 11.10 -6.35
N VAL A 627 -0.82 10.55 -5.88
CA VAL A 627 -1.77 9.82 -6.72
C VAL A 627 -2.31 10.71 -7.84
N ASP A 628 -2.53 12.01 -7.58
CA ASP A 628 -2.91 12.96 -8.62
C ASP A 628 -1.84 13.02 -9.73
N GLU A 629 -0.58 13.18 -9.34
CA GLU A 629 0.54 13.24 -10.28
C GLU A 629 0.75 11.95 -11.09
N ALA A 630 0.62 10.81 -10.42
CA ALA A 630 0.86 9.49 -10.99
C ALA A 630 -0.24 9.05 -11.97
N PHE A 631 -1.48 9.51 -11.79
CA PHE A 631 -2.66 9.06 -12.54
C PHE A 631 -3.29 10.11 -13.47
N LYS A 632 -3.17 11.42 -13.19
CA LYS A 632 -3.72 12.50 -14.04
C LYS A 632 -2.68 13.19 -14.93
N SER A 633 -1.48 12.64 -14.96
CA SER A 633 -0.31 13.08 -15.71
C SER A 633 0.41 14.31 -15.18
N THR A 634 1.74 14.30 -15.28
CA THR A 634 2.63 15.41 -14.90
C THR A 634 3.69 15.68 -15.94
N TYR A 635 4.23 16.90 -15.93
CA TYR A 635 5.45 17.22 -16.66
C TYR A 635 6.62 17.24 -15.69
N ARG A 636 7.76 16.67 -16.10
CA ARG A 636 9.01 16.77 -15.34
C ARG A 636 10.15 17.21 -16.24
N GLU A 637 11.00 18.07 -15.70
CA GLU A 637 12.18 18.57 -16.38
C GLU A 637 13.31 17.53 -16.32
N ASP A 638 13.84 17.17 -17.48
CA ASP A 638 15.01 16.30 -17.61
C ASP A 638 16.26 17.06 -17.14
N PRO A 639 16.97 16.54 -16.13
CA PRO A 639 18.09 17.24 -15.51
C PRO A 639 19.29 17.46 -16.45
N GLU A 640 19.33 16.77 -17.59
CA GLU A 640 20.43 16.88 -18.56
C GLU A 640 20.13 17.87 -19.70
N SER A 641 18.90 17.90 -20.22
CA SER A 641 18.52 18.81 -21.33
C SER A 641 17.77 20.07 -20.90
N GLY A 642 17.17 20.08 -19.70
CA GLY A 642 16.25 21.14 -19.26
C GLY A 642 14.88 21.11 -19.97
N LEU A 643 14.60 20.09 -20.79
CA LEU A 643 13.30 19.91 -21.44
C LEU A 643 12.31 19.20 -20.52
N THR A 644 11.03 19.54 -20.62
CA THR A 644 9.97 18.88 -19.86
C THR A 644 9.33 17.74 -20.65
N PHE A 645 9.23 16.57 -20.03
CA PHE A 645 8.57 15.39 -20.59
C PHE A 645 7.31 15.05 -19.80
N TRP A 646 6.33 14.47 -20.48
CA TRP A 646 5.04 14.07 -19.92
C TRP A 646 5.13 12.68 -19.26
N PHE A 647 4.38 12.49 -18.17
CA PHE A 647 4.37 11.30 -17.32
C PHE A 647 2.97 10.95 -16.83
N ALA A 648 2.41 9.81 -17.23
CA ALA A 648 1.22 9.22 -16.60
C ALA A 648 1.43 7.73 -16.34
N PRO A 649 2.33 7.36 -15.41
CA PRO A 649 2.81 5.98 -15.26
C PRO A 649 1.72 5.00 -14.78
N PHE A 650 0.66 5.49 -14.15
CA PHE A 650 -0.47 4.68 -13.72
C PHE A 650 -1.77 5.12 -14.41
N SER A 651 -2.71 4.19 -14.49
CA SER A 651 -4.09 4.50 -14.83
C SER A 651 -5.06 3.82 -13.87
N PHE A 652 -6.15 4.52 -13.61
CA PHE A 652 -7.24 4.12 -12.73
C PHE A 652 -8.42 3.51 -13.50
N HIS A 653 -8.45 3.67 -14.82
CA HIS A 653 -9.39 2.97 -15.68
C HIS A 653 -8.91 1.53 -15.89
N ALA A 654 -9.81 0.65 -16.29
CA ALA A 654 -9.36 -0.63 -16.82
C ALA A 654 -8.54 -0.36 -18.10
N GLY A 655 -7.36 -0.95 -18.17
CA GLY A 655 -6.41 -0.63 -19.22
C GLY A 655 -6.87 -1.14 -20.55
N ILE A 656 -7.03 -0.23 -21.52
CA ILE A 656 -7.40 -0.55 -22.89
C ILE A 656 -6.15 -0.43 -23.76
N VAL A 657 -5.52 -1.56 -24.06
CA VAL A 657 -4.41 -1.65 -25.00
C VAL A 657 -4.76 -2.72 -26.02
N ASP A 658 -4.79 -2.35 -27.31
CA ASP A 658 -5.17 -3.23 -28.42
C ASP A 658 -6.50 -3.97 -28.23
N GLY A 659 -7.46 -3.31 -27.57
CA GLY A 659 -8.80 -3.85 -27.32
C GLY A 659 -8.89 -4.79 -26.11
N GLN A 660 -7.80 -5.03 -25.38
CA GLN A 660 -7.83 -5.81 -24.14
C GLN A 660 -8.14 -4.93 -22.93
N VAL A 661 -8.94 -5.42 -21.98
CA VAL A 661 -9.38 -4.67 -20.78
C VAL A 661 -9.05 -5.44 -19.51
N VAL A 662 -8.27 -4.82 -18.60
CA VAL A 662 -7.86 -5.38 -17.30
C VAL A 662 -8.03 -4.34 -16.18
N GLU A 663 -8.64 -4.72 -15.06
CA GLU A 663 -8.82 -3.85 -13.89
C GLU A 663 -7.52 -3.73 -13.05
N PRO A 664 -7.16 -2.52 -12.58
CA PRO A 664 -6.03 -2.34 -11.67
C PRO A 664 -6.30 -2.93 -10.27
N LEU A 665 -5.22 -3.33 -9.59
CA LEU A 665 -5.25 -3.99 -8.28
C LEU A 665 -4.44 -3.23 -7.22
N VAL A 666 -4.82 -3.47 -5.96
CA VAL A 666 -4.03 -3.19 -4.77
C VAL A 666 -3.67 -4.51 -4.11
N MET A 667 -2.39 -4.84 -4.08
CA MET A 667 -1.84 -5.97 -3.37
C MET A 667 -1.42 -5.54 -1.95
N LYS A 668 -1.86 -6.27 -0.94
CA LYS A 668 -1.74 -5.88 0.47
C LYS A 668 -1.67 -7.10 1.40
N VAL A 669 -1.43 -6.84 2.68
CA VAL A 669 -1.55 -7.85 3.75
C VAL A 669 -3.02 -8.30 3.82
N ASP A 670 -3.28 -9.62 3.96
CA ASP A 670 -4.66 -10.11 4.18
C ASP A 670 -5.24 -9.44 5.43
N PRO A 671 -6.38 -8.71 5.34
CA PRO A 671 -6.97 -8.03 6.49
C PRO A 671 -7.20 -8.93 7.70
N PHE A 672 -7.55 -10.20 7.50
CA PHE A 672 -7.76 -11.13 8.61
C PHE A 672 -6.45 -11.63 9.23
N ALA A 673 -5.36 -11.68 8.47
CA ALA A 673 -4.02 -11.94 9.01
C ALA A 673 -3.49 -10.70 9.76
N GLU A 674 -3.76 -9.49 9.25
CA GLU A 674 -3.36 -8.22 9.87
C GLU A 674 -4.06 -7.98 11.21
N VAL A 675 -5.34 -8.34 11.34
CA VAL A 675 -6.07 -8.31 12.62
C VAL A 675 -5.41 -9.22 13.65
N GLN A 676 -5.03 -10.44 13.25
CA GLN A 676 -4.41 -11.43 14.14
C GLN A 676 -3.00 -11.04 14.56
N ASN A 677 -2.24 -10.44 13.64
CA ASN A 677 -0.90 -9.96 13.90
C ASN A 677 -0.66 -8.58 13.27
N PRO A 678 -0.91 -7.51 14.03
CA PRO A 678 -0.73 -6.14 13.56
C PRO A 678 0.73 -5.79 13.18
N ALA A 679 1.72 -6.60 13.57
CA ALA A 679 3.13 -6.37 13.22
C ALA A 679 3.41 -6.56 11.72
N TYR A 680 2.55 -7.26 10.97
CA TYR A 680 2.67 -7.36 9.52
C TYR A 680 2.54 -5.97 8.85
N ARG A 681 1.61 -5.14 9.33
CA ARG A 681 1.46 -3.76 8.86
C ARG A 681 2.70 -2.93 9.14
N ASP A 682 3.29 -3.10 10.32
CA ASP A 682 4.49 -2.36 10.72
C ASP A 682 5.68 -2.70 9.80
N LYS A 683 5.80 -3.96 9.36
CA LYS A 683 6.83 -4.38 8.38
C LYS A 683 6.62 -3.76 7.00
N VAL A 684 5.40 -3.80 6.44
CA VAL A 684 5.17 -3.20 5.11
C VAL A 684 5.29 -1.68 5.12
N MET A 685 4.95 -1.02 6.23
CA MET A 685 5.18 0.43 6.39
C MET A 685 6.69 0.77 6.41
N LYS A 686 7.52 -0.03 7.09
CA LYS A 686 8.98 0.14 7.06
C LYS A 686 9.57 -0.11 5.68
N ILE A 687 9.07 -1.10 4.94
CA ILE A 687 9.45 -1.33 3.54
C ILE A 687 9.15 -0.09 2.69
N ALA A 688 7.99 0.54 2.89
CA ALA A 688 7.65 1.78 2.21
C ALA A 688 8.60 2.93 2.59
N ASP A 689 9.02 3.04 3.85
CA ASP A 689 10.02 4.02 4.26
C ASP A 689 11.38 3.76 3.62
N HIS A 690 11.90 2.52 3.69
CA HIS A 690 13.17 2.14 3.04
C HIS A 690 13.14 2.31 1.52
N SER A 691 11.96 2.17 0.89
CA SER A 691 11.84 2.44 -0.55
C SER A 691 12.31 3.85 -0.90
N LYS A 692 12.12 4.82 0.01
CA LYS A 692 12.51 6.22 -0.18
C LYS A 692 14.03 6.41 -0.29
N ASP A 693 14.79 5.53 0.34
CA ASP A 693 16.26 5.56 0.38
C ASP A 693 16.91 4.83 -0.80
N ILE A 694 16.15 3.99 -1.51
CA ILE A 694 16.64 3.26 -2.68
C ILE A 694 16.61 4.19 -3.89
N ASN A 695 17.80 4.63 -4.31
CA ASN A 695 18.02 5.31 -5.59
C ASN A 695 18.17 4.27 -6.71
N ALA A 696 17.32 4.34 -7.73
CA ALA A 696 17.35 3.42 -8.87
C ALA A 696 17.19 4.16 -10.20
N HIS A 697 17.85 3.68 -11.25
CA HIS A 697 17.53 4.04 -12.63
C HIS A 697 16.71 2.91 -13.26
N TYR A 698 15.84 3.26 -14.19
CA TYR A 698 15.12 2.24 -14.93
C TYR A 698 16.07 1.56 -15.91
N ARG A 699 16.09 0.23 -15.92
CA ARG A 699 16.92 -0.54 -16.85
C ARG A 699 16.10 -1.63 -17.54
N PRO A 700 15.91 -1.57 -18.87
CA PRO A 700 15.15 -2.59 -19.60
C PRO A 700 15.61 -4.03 -19.33
N PHE A 701 16.92 -4.25 -19.18
CA PHE A 701 17.48 -5.57 -18.88
C PHE A 701 16.97 -6.17 -17.57
N ALA A 702 16.56 -5.37 -16.58
CA ALA A 702 15.99 -5.87 -15.33
C ALA A 702 14.69 -6.67 -15.56
N ASN A 703 13.93 -6.33 -16.60
CA ASN A 703 12.74 -7.07 -17.03
C ASN A 703 13.07 -8.44 -17.64
N SER A 704 14.35 -8.73 -17.93
CA SER A 704 14.78 -10.02 -18.45
C SER A 704 15.70 -10.77 -17.49
N ASP A 705 16.48 -10.08 -16.66
CA ASP A 705 17.30 -10.65 -15.60
C ASP A 705 17.13 -9.77 -14.35
N GLY A 706 16.23 -10.20 -13.45
CA GLY A 706 15.90 -9.45 -12.23
C GLY A 706 17.01 -9.50 -11.18
N PHE A 707 18.02 -10.34 -11.38
CA PHE A 707 19.15 -10.47 -10.46
C PHE A 707 20.02 -9.20 -10.45
N ILE A 708 19.97 -8.38 -11.51
CA ILE A 708 20.79 -7.16 -11.59
C ILE A 708 20.43 -6.10 -10.54
N SER A 709 19.21 -6.15 -10.00
CA SER A 709 18.73 -5.24 -8.94
C SER A 709 19.21 -5.63 -7.54
N ASP A 710 19.94 -6.74 -7.39
CA ASP A 710 20.46 -7.22 -6.10
C ASP A 710 21.82 -6.57 -5.76
N THR A 711 21.85 -5.76 -4.70
CA THR A 711 23.05 -5.04 -4.24
C THR A 711 24.03 -5.92 -3.46
N SER A 712 23.63 -7.11 -3.02
CA SER A 712 24.47 -8.03 -2.24
C SER A 712 25.56 -8.74 -3.09
N ARG A 713 25.60 -8.48 -4.39
CA ARG A 713 26.53 -9.10 -5.34
C ARG A 713 27.95 -8.49 -5.28
N ASN A 714 28.96 -9.27 -5.68
CA ASN A 714 30.35 -8.82 -5.85
C ASN A 714 30.60 -7.93 -7.10
N ASN A 715 29.57 -7.63 -7.91
CA ASN A 715 29.64 -6.69 -9.04
C ASN A 715 28.22 -6.18 -9.39
N PRO A 716 27.59 -5.40 -8.51
CA PRO A 716 26.28 -4.84 -8.80
C PRO A 716 26.45 -3.83 -9.94
N GLN A 717 25.61 -3.91 -10.98
CA GLN A 717 25.72 -3.05 -12.17
C GLN A 717 25.18 -1.64 -11.88
N ILE A 718 25.64 -1.06 -10.76
CA ILE A 718 25.32 0.27 -10.26
C ILE A 718 25.81 1.30 -11.27
N ALA A 719 25.03 2.36 -11.43
CA ALA A 719 25.42 3.48 -12.27
C ALA A 719 26.74 4.11 -11.78
N PRO A 720 27.69 4.38 -12.69
CA PRO A 720 28.99 4.93 -12.32
C PRO A 720 28.82 6.29 -11.64
N ASP A 721 29.68 6.58 -10.68
CA ASP A 721 29.70 7.88 -10.03
C ASP A 721 30.22 8.97 -10.98
N ARG A 722 29.30 9.83 -11.43
CA ARG A 722 29.58 11.00 -12.27
C ARG A 722 29.16 12.26 -11.50
N PRO A 723 30.06 13.25 -11.29
CA PRO A 723 29.72 14.46 -10.54
C PRO A 723 28.50 15.19 -11.11
N GLY A 724 27.47 15.42 -10.28
CA GLY A 724 26.25 16.14 -10.66
C GLY A 724 25.28 15.38 -11.55
N TRP A 725 25.54 14.10 -11.86
CA TRP A 725 24.64 13.28 -12.67
C TRP A 725 23.56 12.64 -11.79
N TRP A 726 22.31 12.69 -12.26
CA TRP A 726 21.14 12.25 -11.50
C TRP A 726 21.16 10.75 -11.17
N ALA A 727 21.77 9.92 -12.02
CA ALA A 727 21.79 8.47 -11.86
C ALA A 727 22.97 7.97 -11.02
N SER A 728 23.92 8.82 -10.60
CA SER A 728 25.13 8.38 -9.88
C SER A 728 24.81 7.52 -8.67
N GLY A 729 25.42 6.32 -8.60
CA GLY A 729 25.21 5.38 -7.49
C GLY A 729 23.85 4.68 -7.45
N SER A 730 22.99 4.91 -8.44
CA SER A 730 21.68 4.25 -8.51
C SER A 730 21.77 2.79 -8.94
N ILE A 731 20.91 1.95 -8.39
CA ILE A 731 20.81 0.53 -8.79
C ILE A 731 19.99 0.38 -10.08
N PRO A 732 20.27 -0.62 -10.93
CA PRO A 732 19.44 -0.91 -12.09
C PRO A 732 18.17 -1.65 -11.67
N ALA A 733 16.99 -1.18 -12.09
CA ALA A 733 15.73 -1.85 -11.78
C ALA A 733 14.65 -1.62 -12.84
N SER A 734 13.66 -2.51 -12.89
CA SER A 734 12.33 -2.21 -13.44
C SER A 734 11.37 -1.89 -12.29
N SER A 735 10.10 -1.60 -12.55
CA SER A 735 9.11 -1.37 -11.48
C SER A 735 8.98 -2.57 -10.55
N ALA A 736 8.85 -3.79 -11.10
CA ALA A 736 8.71 -5.00 -10.30
C ALA A 736 10.00 -5.39 -9.55
N THR A 737 11.18 -5.33 -10.20
CA THR A 737 12.44 -5.66 -9.53
C THR A 737 12.84 -4.60 -8.50
N TYR A 738 12.42 -3.34 -8.69
CA TYR A 738 12.53 -2.28 -7.69
C TYR A 738 11.70 -2.61 -6.44
N LEU A 739 10.45 -3.05 -6.60
CA LEU A 739 9.62 -3.46 -5.46
C LEU A 739 10.22 -4.66 -4.73
N ARG A 740 10.75 -5.65 -5.47
CA ARG A 740 11.51 -6.75 -4.85
C ARG A 740 12.69 -6.22 -4.04
N ALA A 741 13.47 -5.28 -4.57
CA ALA A 741 14.58 -4.66 -3.85
C ALA A 741 14.10 -3.91 -2.59
N CYS A 742 12.95 -3.22 -2.66
CA CYS A 742 12.34 -2.56 -1.50
C CYS A 742 11.99 -3.58 -0.40
N VAL A 743 11.29 -4.66 -0.74
CA VAL A 743 10.92 -5.70 0.24
C VAL A 743 12.16 -6.38 0.84
N LYS A 744 13.18 -6.63 0.02
CA LYS A 744 14.45 -7.24 0.45
C LYS A 744 15.35 -6.31 1.27
N SER A 745 15.08 -5.01 1.30
CA SER A 745 15.88 -4.05 2.07
C SER A 745 15.61 -4.12 3.58
N GLU A 746 14.45 -4.64 4.00
CA GLU A 746 14.09 -4.81 5.41
C GLU A 746 15.04 -5.78 6.13
N GLN A 747 15.29 -5.54 7.42
CA GLN A 747 16.17 -6.37 8.25
C GLN A 747 15.44 -6.86 9.52
N PRO A 748 15.36 -8.19 9.78
CA PRO A 748 15.78 -9.29 8.90
C PRO A 748 15.01 -9.32 7.56
N PRO A 749 15.61 -9.87 6.48
CA PRO A 749 14.98 -9.93 5.18
C PRO A 749 13.62 -10.60 5.21
N VAL A 750 12.69 -10.08 4.40
CA VAL A 750 11.42 -10.75 4.12
C VAL A 750 11.64 -11.80 3.05
N LEU A 751 11.14 -13.01 3.31
CA LEU A 751 11.09 -14.10 2.36
C LEU A 751 9.77 -14.03 1.60
N LEU A 752 9.83 -14.04 0.27
CA LEU A 752 8.70 -13.78 -0.62
C LEU A 752 7.99 -15.06 -1.05
N GLU A 753 8.76 -16.11 -1.32
CA GLU A 753 8.33 -17.42 -1.84
C GLU A 753 9.13 -18.56 -1.20
N GLY A 754 10.46 -18.47 -1.28
CA GLY A 754 11.36 -19.49 -0.76
C GLY A 754 11.43 -19.44 0.77
N LYS A 755 11.51 -20.59 1.43
CA LYS A 755 11.77 -20.66 2.88
C LYS A 755 13.20 -20.25 3.27
N THR A 756 14.02 -19.91 2.27
CA THR A 756 15.38 -19.39 2.37
C THR A 756 15.57 -18.27 1.34
N GLY A 757 16.75 -17.65 1.26
CA GLY A 757 17.07 -16.68 0.20
C GLY A 757 17.03 -17.23 -1.25
N THR A 758 16.79 -18.54 -1.42
CA THR A 758 16.60 -19.22 -2.70
C THR A 758 15.26 -19.96 -2.70
N THR A 759 14.50 -19.82 -3.80
CA THR A 759 13.24 -20.54 -4.06
C THR A 759 13.51 -21.82 -4.83
N THR A 760 12.92 -22.93 -4.37
CA THR A 760 12.97 -24.26 -4.97
C THR A 760 11.60 -24.69 -5.52
N GLU A 761 11.51 -25.78 -6.29
CA GLU A 761 10.23 -26.25 -6.84
C GLU A 761 9.23 -26.69 -5.75
N GLU A 762 9.74 -27.05 -4.56
CA GLU A 762 8.95 -27.42 -3.39
C GLU A 762 8.37 -26.19 -2.66
N ASP A 763 8.94 -25.01 -2.90
CA ASP A 763 8.46 -23.76 -2.30
C ASP A 763 7.26 -23.19 -3.08
N ILE A 764 7.16 -23.44 -4.39
CA ILE A 764 6.04 -22.94 -5.23
C ILE A 764 4.78 -23.78 -5.02
N GLU A 765 3.64 -23.14 -4.72
CA GLU A 765 2.35 -23.81 -4.61
C GLU A 765 1.82 -24.33 -5.95
N GLU A 766 1.04 -25.41 -5.88
CA GLU A 766 0.38 -25.98 -7.07
C GLU A 766 -0.56 -25.00 -7.79
N LYS A 767 -1.14 -24.03 -7.07
CA LYS A 767 -1.97 -22.97 -7.68
C LYS A 767 -1.11 -22.02 -8.55
N ASP A 768 0.11 -21.72 -8.12
CA ASP A 768 0.99 -20.76 -8.80
C ASP A 768 1.72 -21.45 -9.95
N LYS A 769 2.11 -22.73 -9.79
CA LYS A 769 2.58 -23.58 -10.91
C LYS A 769 1.55 -23.62 -12.04
N LYS A 770 0.26 -23.76 -11.70
CA LYS A 770 -0.82 -23.76 -12.71
C LYS A 770 -0.95 -22.43 -13.44
N LEU A 771 -0.55 -21.33 -12.79
CA LEU A 771 -0.50 -19.98 -13.34
C LEU A 771 0.87 -19.63 -13.96
N GLY A 772 1.72 -20.64 -14.20
CA GLY A 772 2.99 -20.46 -14.91
C GLY A 772 4.19 -20.10 -14.03
N ALA A 773 4.06 -20.06 -12.70
CA ALA A 773 5.21 -19.90 -11.83
C ALA A 773 6.17 -21.09 -12.00
N ALA A 774 7.39 -20.81 -12.45
CA ALA A 774 8.43 -21.80 -12.67
C ALA A 774 9.77 -21.30 -12.13
N ILE A 775 10.66 -22.22 -11.78
CA ILE A 775 12.02 -21.90 -11.35
C ILE A 775 13.06 -22.62 -12.21
N VAL A 776 14.31 -22.16 -12.17
CA VAL A 776 15.41 -22.90 -12.80
C VAL A 776 15.79 -24.11 -11.94
N PRO A 777 16.28 -25.22 -12.52
CA PRO A 777 16.56 -26.44 -11.75
C PRO A 777 17.56 -26.28 -10.58
N SER A 778 18.40 -25.25 -10.62
CA SER A 778 19.35 -24.91 -9.56
C SER A 778 18.74 -24.08 -8.41
N GLY A 779 17.45 -23.75 -8.47
CA GLY A 779 16.82 -22.74 -7.62
C GLY A 779 16.99 -21.31 -8.17
N THR A 780 16.01 -20.45 -7.90
CA THR A 780 16.05 -19.02 -8.23
C THR A 780 16.24 -18.18 -6.97
N ALA A 781 16.77 -16.96 -7.10
CA ALA A 781 16.78 -16.04 -5.97
C ALA A 781 15.34 -15.73 -5.54
N ASP A 782 15.12 -15.64 -4.23
CA ASP A 782 13.76 -15.55 -3.69
C ASP A 782 12.95 -14.39 -4.26
N GLY A 783 11.72 -14.66 -4.71
CA GLY A 783 10.84 -13.74 -5.41
C GLY A 783 11.17 -13.49 -6.89
N LEU A 784 11.99 -14.34 -7.55
CA LEU A 784 12.21 -14.37 -9.00
C LEU A 784 11.75 -15.70 -9.61
N TYR A 785 11.19 -15.63 -10.83
CA TYR A 785 10.68 -16.78 -11.58
C TYR A 785 11.45 -16.94 -12.89
N LYS A 786 11.49 -18.16 -13.40
CA LYS A 786 12.16 -18.56 -14.64
C LYS A 786 11.39 -18.04 -15.84
N TYR A 787 12.14 -17.44 -16.77
CA TYR A 787 11.70 -17.17 -18.13
C TYR A 787 12.58 -17.94 -19.11
N ALA A 788 11.95 -18.82 -19.89
CA ALA A 788 12.58 -19.68 -20.87
C ALA A 788 12.93 -18.92 -22.17
N PRO A 789 13.86 -19.46 -22.99
CA PRO A 789 14.23 -18.86 -24.26
C PRO A 789 13.08 -18.49 -25.20
N PRO A 790 12.01 -19.32 -25.37
CA PRO A 790 10.90 -18.97 -26.25
C PRO A 790 10.12 -17.72 -25.77
N GLU A 791 9.76 -17.67 -24.49
CA GLU A 791 9.06 -16.54 -23.85
C GLU A 791 9.84 -15.23 -24.00
N ARG A 792 11.14 -15.27 -23.67
CA ARG A 792 12.03 -14.12 -23.79
C ARG A 792 12.14 -13.62 -25.22
N ARG A 793 12.23 -14.55 -26.17
CA ARG A 793 12.32 -14.24 -27.60
C ARG A 793 11.03 -13.63 -28.13
N CYS A 794 9.87 -14.12 -27.68
CA CYS A 794 8.59 -13.57 -28.08
C CYS A 794 8.48 -12.09 -27.67
N MET A 795 8.82 -11.77 -26.41
CA MET A 795 8.89 -10.40 -25.91
C MET A 795 9.86 -9.53 -26.73
N ALA A 796 11.09 -10.00 -26.94
CA ALA A 796 12.09 -9.25 -27.70
C ALA A 796 11.68 -9.02 -29.17
N THR A 797 11.03 -10.01 -29.80
CA THR A 797 10.55 -9.88 -31.17
C THR A 797 9.46 -8.82 -31.27
N TRP A 798 8.53 -8.79 -30.31
CA TRP A 798 7.51 -7.75 -30.28
C TRP A 798 8.14 -6.37 -30.05
N LEU A 799 9.07 -6.23 -29.09
CA LEU A 799 9.75 -4.98 -28.79
C LEU A 799 10.52 -4.46 -30.01
N TYR A 800 11.28 -5.33 -30.69
CA TYR A 800 11.98 -5.03 -31.94
C TYR A 800 11.01 -4.38 -32.94
N ASN A 801 9.83 -4.96 -33.14
CA ASN A 801 8.88 -4.48 -34.15
C ASN A 801 8.24 -3.14 -33.76
N VAL A 802 7.89 -2.95 -32.49
CA VAL A 802 7.35 -1.67 -32.03
C VAL A 802 8.36 -0.56 -32.23
N MET A 803 9.63 -0.82 -31.93
CA MET A 803 10.70 0.17 -32.08
C MET A 803 11.08 0.38 -33.56
N TYR A 804 11.08 -0.67 -34.37
CA TYR A 804 11.23 -0.61 -35.83
C TYR A 804 10.17 0.29 -36.47
N ASN A 805 8.91 0.16 -36.03
CA ASN A 805 7.81 0.98 -36.53
C ASN A 805 7.92 2.44 -36.07
N LYS A 806 8.26 2.67 -34.80
CA LYS A 806 8.52 4.02 -34.28
C LYS A 806 9.66 4.71 -35.02
N ALA A 807 10.72 3.98 -35.38
CA ALA A 807 11.81 4.51 -36.19
C ALA A 807 11.33 4.90 -37.59
N ASN A 808 10.54 4.07 -38.27
CA ASN A 808 9.95 4.40 -39.58
C ASN A 808 9.04 5.64 -39.54
N GLU A 809 8.33 5.87 -38.42
CA GLU A 809 7.51 7.08 -38.22
C GLU A 809 8.38 8.34 -38.07
N LYS A 810 9.50 8.25 -37.34
CA LYS A 810 10.35 9.41 -37.03
C LYS A 810 11.42 9.70 -38.08
N VAL A 811 11.84 8.69 -38.83
CA VAL A 811 12.92 8.73 -39.81
C VAL A 811 12.33 8.71 -41.23
N GLU A 812 11.48 9.70 -41.57
CA GLU A 812 11.03 9.90 -42.95
C GLU A 812 12.16 10.53 -43.80
N ILE A 813 13.08 9.71 -44.32
CA ILE A 813 14.14 10.15 -45.23
C ILE A 813 13.65 10.09 -46.69
N PRO A 814 13.65 11.20 -47.45
CA PRO A 814 13.47 11.14 -48.90
C PRO A 814 14.71 10.51 -49.56
N GLY A 815 14.62 9.22 -49.95
CA GLY A 815 15.77 8.49 -50.51
C GLY A 815 15.48 7.02 -50.85
N PRO A 816 16.45 6.26 -51.37
CA PRO A 816 16.26 4.85 -51.69
C PRO A 816 15.92 4.05 -50.42
N SER A 817 14.97 3.12 -50.53
CA SER A 817 14.35 2.36 -49.44
C SER A 817 15.32 1.59 -48.52
N GLY A 818 16.58 1.41 -48.92
CA GLY A 818 17.59 0.71 -48.13
C GLY A 818 18.07 1.46 -46.87
N LEU A 819 18.12 2.80 -46.88
CA LEU A 819 18.60 3.59 -45.73
C LEU A 819 17.57 3.69 -44.59
N VAL A 820 16.28 3.71 -44.94
CA VAL A 820 15.18 3.74 -43.96
C VAL A 820 15.03 2.37 -43.29
N GLY A 821 15.24 1.29 -44.05
CA GLY A 821 15.22 -0.07 -43.52
C GLY A 821 16.33 -0.34 -42.51
N ASP A 822 17.54 0.19 -42.76
CA ASP A 822 18.72 0.06 -41.90
C ASP A 822 18.52 0.78 -40.55
N ALA A 823 18.09 2.05 -40.59
CA ALA A 823 17.80 2.82 -39.38
C ALA A 823 16.70 2.18 -38.52
N ALA A 824 15.65 1.63 -39.15
CA ALA A 824 14.59 0.95 -38.41
C ALA A 824 15.07 -0.38 -37.79
N ASP A 825 15.95 -1.11 -38.49
CA ASP A 825 16.57 -2.34 -37.98
C ASP A 825 17.46 -2.05 -36.76
N ASP A 826 18.28 -1.00 -36.83
CA ASP A 826 19.12 -0.51 -35.73
C ASP A 826 18.31 -0.27 -34.46
N TRP A 827 17.19 0.46 -34.56
CA TRP A 827 16.32 0.71 -33.42
C TRP A 827 15.72 -0.57 -32.86
N GLY A 828 15.25 -1.47 -33.74
CA GLY A 828 14.68 -2.74 -33.31
C GLY A 828 15.69 -3.59 -32.55
N ASN A 829 16.88 -3.78 -33.13
CA ASN A 829 17.96 -4.59 -32.56
C ASN A 829 18.50 -3.97 -31.28
N GLN A 830 18.74 -2.65 -31.25
CA GLN A 830 19.25 -1.96 -30.06
C GLN A 830 18.35 -2.18 -28.84
N PHE A 831 17.04 -1.99 -28.99
CA PHE A 831 16.09 -2.15 -27.89
C PHE A 831 15.91 -3.62 -27.49
N ALA A 832 15.93 -4.55 -28.46
CA ALA A 832 15.84 -5.97 -28.19
C ALA A 832 17.11 -6.53 -27.49
N ASN A 833 18.30 -6.12 -27.90
CA ASN A 833 19.57 -6.47 -27.26
C ASN A 833 19.72 -5.80 -25.88
N ALA A 834 19.26 -4.56 -25.72
CA ALA A 834 19.14 -3.90 -24.42
C ALA A 834 18.26 -4.69 -23.45
N PHE A 835 17.13 -5.22 -23.93
CA PHE A 835 16.23 -6.04 -23.13
C PHE A 835 16.80 -7.43 -22.82
N ILE A 836 17.39 -8.13 -23.81
CA ILE A 836 17.81 -9.55 -23.65
C ILE A 836 19.18 -9.70 -23.00
N PHE A 837 20.13 -8.82 -23.29
CA PHE A 837 21.52 -8.95 -22.84
C PHE A 837 22.02 -7.74 -22.04
N GLY A 838 21.23 -6.67 -21.94
CA GLY A 838 21.71 -5.40 -21.39
C GLY A 838 22.84 -4.81 -22.22
N ASN A 839 22.80 -5.04 -23.55
CA ASN A 839 23.76 -4.54 -24.51
C ASN A 839 23.10 -3.49 -25.42
N GLU A 840 23.05 -2.25 -24.93
CA GLU A 840 22.45 -1.11 -25.61
C GLU A 840 23.33 -0.54 -26.75
N ASP A 841 24.56 -1.03 -26.87
CA ASP A 841 25.54 -0.63 -27.89
C ASP A 841 25.41 -1.49 -29.17
N ASP A 842 24.76 -2.66 -29.08
CA ASP A 842 24.61 -3.63 -30.17
C ASP A 842 23.29 -3.43 -30.92
N LYS A 843 23.37 -2.70 -32.04
CA LYS A 843 22.26 -2.35 -32.93
C LYS A 843 22.31 -3.09 -34.26
N ASP A 844 23.46 -3.66 -34.63
CA ASP A 844 23.66 -4.29 -35.94
C ASP A 844 23.44 -5.82 -35.87
N GLU A 845 23.51 -6.44 -34.67
CA GLU A 845 23.37 -7.89 -34.52
C GLU A 845 21.98 -8.31 -34.00
N ASP A 846 21.45 -9.41 -34.53
CA ASP A 846 20.16 -9.98 -34.15
C ASP A 846 20.28 -11.10 -33.09
N ASN A 847 21.34 -11.06 -32.27
CA ASN A 847 21.64 -12.05 -31.23
C ASN A 847 20.48 -12.23 -30.25
N TRP A 848 19.67 -11.19 -30.00
CA TRP A 848 18.47 -11.24 -29.15
C TRP A 848 17.49 -12.32 -29.58
N ARG A 849 17.58 -12.81 -30.83
CA ARG A 849 16.83 -13.96 -31.32
C ARG A 849 17.21 -15.26 -30.64
N TYR A 850 18.34 -15.39 -29.95
CA TYR A 850 18.78 -16.62 -29.30
C TYR A 850 19.03 -16.42 -27.79
N PRO A 851 18.01 -16.05 -27.02
CA PRO A 851 18.17 -15.80 -25.59
C PRO A 851 18.44 -17.10 -24.82
N GLY A 852 19.15 -17.01 -23.70
CA GLY A 852 19.27 -18.09 -22.72
C GLY A 852 18.07 -18.15 -21.77
N THR A 853 18.12 -19.06 -20.79
CA THR A 853 17.19 -19.06 -19.65
C THR A 853 17.69 -18.10 -18.57
N THR A 854 16.81 -17.27 -18.01
CA THR A 854 17.11 -16.37 -16.89
C THR A 854 15.96 -16.33 -15.90
N SER A 855 16.09 -15.54 -14.83
CA SER A 855 15.02 -15.33 -13.86
C SER A 855 14.79 -13.85 -13.60
N THR A 856 13.52 -13.46 -13.51
CA THR A 856 13.09 -12.09 -13.21
C THR A 856 11.73 -12.11 -12.52
N VAL A 857 11.19 -10.93 -12.20
CA VAL A 857 9.85 -10.76 -11.66
C VAL A 857 9.16 -9.62 -12.41
N THR A 858 7.91 -9.85 -12.76
CA THR A 858 7.05 -8.89 -13.46
C THR A 858 5.91 -8.43 -12.55
N PRO A 859 5.17 -7.36 -12.90
CA PRO A 859 4.05 -6.90 -12.08
C PRO A 859 2.98 -7.98 -11.81
N SER A 860 2.74 -8.91 -12.73
CA SER A 860 1.77 -10.00 -12.48
C SER A 860 2.38 -11.12 -11.65
N ASP A 861 3.68 -11.39 -11.78
CA ASP A 861 4.39 -12.38 -10.95
C ASP A 861 4.44 -11.98 -9.47
N LEU A 862 4.33 -10.67 -9.15
CA LEU A 862 4.19 -10.22 -7.76
C LEU A 862 3.02 -10.90 -7.05
N LEU A 863 1.95 -11.25 -7.79
CA LEU A 863 0.75 -11.90 -7.24
C LEU A 863 0.97 -13.36 -6.83
N PHE A 864 2.13 -13.95 -7.13
CA PHE A 864 2.51 -15.25 -6.63
C PHE A 864 3.07 -15.18 -5.21
N TRP A 865 3.62 -14.03 -4.80
CA TRP A 865 4.22 -13.88 -3.48
C TRP A 865 3.27 -14.29 -2.36
N ASP A 866 3.87 -14.78 -1.29
CA ASP A 866 3.12 -15.44 -0.26
C ASP A 866 2.43 -14.49 0.71
N ALA A 867 1.28 -14.97 1.18
CA ALA A 867 0.59 -14.40 2.32
C ALA A 867 1.44 -14.56 3.59
N PRO A 868 1.32 -13.64 4.57
CA PRO A 868 2.09 -13.72 5.81
C PRO A 868 1.89 -15.05 6.54
N SER A 869 3.00 -15.70 6.92
CA SER A 869 3.01 -16.93 7.72
C SER A 869 4.04 -16.87 8.86
N SER A 870 4.52 -18.02 9.36
CA SER A 870 5.38 -18.06 10.55
C SER A 870 6.75 -17.42 10.30
N ILE A 871 7.31 -16.83 11.37
CA ILE A 871 8.68 -16.34 11.40
C ILE A 871 9.63 -17.54 11.59
N ASN A 872 10.72 -17.60 10.84
CA ASN A 872 11.69 -18.69 10.96
C ASN A 872 12.63 -18.52 12.18
N ALA A 873 13.51 -19.49 12.42
CA ALA A 873 14.43 -19.46 13.57
C ALA A 873 15.45 -18.30 13.52
N LEU A 874 15.64 -17.66 12.36
CA LEU A 874 16.52 -16.51 12.16
C LEU A 874 15.78 -15.16 12.32
N GLY A 875 14.49 -15.18 12.62
CA GLY A 875 13.67 -13.96 12.75
C GLY A 875 13.16 -13.41 11.41
N GLU A 876 13.34 -14.14 10.30
CA GLU A 876 12.89 -13.73 8.97
C GLU A 876 11.39 -14.02 8.81
N GLN A 877 10.68 -13.03 8.23
CA GLN A 877 9.25 -13.14 7.99
C GLN A 877 9.01 -13.83 6.65
N PHE A 878 8.21 -14.90 6.65
CA PHE A 878 7.75 -15.55 5.43
C PHE A 878 6.44 -14.94 4.95
N GLY A 879 6.42 -14.47 3.71
CA GLY A 879 5.28 -13.81 3.08
C GLY A 879 4.90 -12.48 3.74
N LEU A 880 4.34 -11.58 2.94
CA LEU A 880 3.71 -10.34 3.41
C LEU A 880 2.57 -9.91 2.49
N TYR A 881 2.62 -10.31 1.23
CA TYR A 881 1.73 -9.88 0.18
C TYR A 881 1.19 -11.13 -0.50
N GLY A 882 -0.01 -11.57 -0.15
CA GLY A 882 -0.69 -12.73 -0.78
C GLY A 882 -2.19 -12.51 -0.94
N TYR A 883 -2.61 -11.25 -0.86
CA TYR A 883 -4.00 -10.82 -0.98
C TYR A 883 -4.07 -9.57 -1.86
N SER A 884 -5.01 -9.56 -2.80
CA SER A 884 -5.20 -8.42 -3.73
C SER A 884 -6.65 -7.95 -3.73
N GLU A 885 -6.91 -6.70 -4.05
CA GLU A 885 -8.26 -6.17 -4.27
C GLU A 885 -8.31 -5.31 -5.53
N LYS A 886 -9.51 -5.11 -6.08
CA LYS A 886 -9.71 -4.09 -7.13
C LYS A 886 -9.31 -2.72 -6.57
N LEU A 887 -8.54 -1.94 -7.32
CA LEU A 887 -8.18 -0.58 -6.96
C LEU A 887 -9.42 0.33 -6.94
N ILE A 888 -9.61 1.05 -5.84
CA ILE A 888 -10.73 1.99 -5.65
C ILE A 888 -10.19 3.42 -5.70
N TYR A 889 -10.26 4.01 -6.89
CA TYR A 889 -9.87 5.40 -7.11
C TYR A 889 -11.02 6.35 -6.77
N ARG A 890 -10.70 7.48 -6.15
CA ARG A 890 -11.60 8.62 -5.95
C ARG A 890 -10.97 9.84 -6.58
N GLU A 891 -11.76 10.55 -7.38
CA GLU A 891 -11.35 11.85 -7.87
C GLU A 891 -11.25 12.86 -6.72
N GLY A 892 -10.47 13.91 -6.95
CA GLY A 892 -10.38 15.01 -6.00
C GLY A 892 -11.72 15.74 -5.90
N GLU A 893 -12.13 16.01 -4.67
CA GLU A 893 -13.43 16.61 -4.37
C GLU A 893 -13.35 17.49 -3.12
N TYR A 894 -14.28 18.43 -3.00
CA TYR A 894 -14.42 19.20 -1.76
C TYR A 894 -15.30 18.44 -0.78
N GLN A 895 -14.84 18.33 0.47
CA GLN A 895 -15.61 17.73 1.54
C GLN A 895 -15.66 18.61 2.80
N TYR A 896 -16.84 18.71 3.42
CA TYR A 896 -17.01 19.39 4.69
C TYR A 896 -16.55 18.49 5.84
N ARG A 897 -15.36 18.75 6.37
CA ARG A 897 -14.69 17.92 7.39
C ARG A 897 -13.98 18.78 8.43
N GLN A 898 -13.56 18.16 9.54
CA GLN A 898 -12.69 18.83 10.50
C GLN A 898 -11.38 19.21 9.83
N ILE A 899 -10.83 20.37 10.19
CA ILE A 899 -9.53 20.81 9.64
C ILE A 899 -8.43 20.66 10.66
N SER A 900 -7.24 20.32 10.15
CA SER A 900 -6.02 20.37 10.95
C SER A 900 -5.34 21.74 10.76
N ARG A 901 -4.65 22.22 11.80
CA ARG A 901 -3.87 23.45 11.77
C ARG A 901 -2.48 23.22 12.34
N TRP A 902 -1.51 23.98 11.86
CA TRP A 902 -0.16 23.98 12.41
C TRP A 902 -0.20 24.46 13.85
N VAL A 903 0.09 23.58 14.80
CA VAL A 903 0.24 23.88 16.21
C VAL A 903 1.70 23.74 16.57
N ARG A 904 2.25 24.74 17.24
CA ARG A 904 3.65 24.68 17.68
C ARG A 904 3.77 23.67 18.83
N GLU A 905 4.46 22.57 18.59
CA GLU A 905 4.92 21.73 19.67
C GLU A 905 6.04 22.46 20.41
N PRO A 906 6.05 22.46 21.75
CA PRO A 906 7.16 23.02 22.48
C PRO A 906 8.42 22.21 22.14
N LYS A 907 9.44 22.89 21.59
CA LYS A 907 10.79 22.34 21.35
C LYS A 907 11.29 21.63 22.60
N LYS A 908 12.13 20.60 22.48
CA LYS A 908 12.60 19.82 23.64
C LYS A 908 14.13 19.81 23.71
N SER A 909 14.70 19.90 24.90
CA SER A 909 16.14 19.79 25.16
C SER A 909 16.41 18.98 26.44
N ASP A 910 17.66 18.60 26.66
CA ASP A 910 18.07 17.84 27.85
C ASP A 910 18.44 18.79 29.00
N VAL A 911 18.18 18.38 30.23
CA VAL A 911 18.53 19.12 31.46
C VAL A 911 19.40 18.23 32.32
N ALA A 912 20.53 18.75 32.80
CA ALA A 912 21.46 18.03 33.65
C ALA A 912 22.02 18.92 34.78
N GLY A 913 22.53 18.30 35.84
CA GLY A 913 23.17 19.04 36.93
C GLY A 913 23.32 18.21 38.18
N TYR A 914 23.58 18.88 39.32
CA TYR A 914 23.89 18.23 40.59
C TYR A 914 22.94 18.65 41.71
N VAL A 915 22.68 17.72 42.64
CA VAL A 915 21.92 17.98 43.87
C VAL A 915 22.84 17.94 45.08
N TYR A 916 22.80 19.00 45.89
CA TYR A 916 23.61 19.17 47.09
C TYR A 916 22.75 19.30 48.36
N TRP A 917 23.23 18.74 49.46
CA TRP A 917 22.71 18.96 50.81
C TRP A 917 23.86 19.43 51.70
N GLN A 918 23.74 20.63 52.28
CA GLN A 918 24.79 21.25 53.09
C GLN A 918 26.19 21.23 52.42
N GLY A 919 26.22 21.38 51.09
CA GLY A 919 27.44 21.36 50.28
C GLY A 919 27.99 19.98 49.91
N ILE A 920 27.29 18.88 50.24
CA ILE A 920 27.67 17.50 49.91
C ILE A 920 26.75 16.94 48.84
N ALA A 921 27.29 16.24 47.85
CA ALA A 921 26.52 15.60 46.78
C ALA A 921 25.56 14.55 47.35
N VAL A 922 24.32 14.53 46.85
CA VAL A 922 23.25 13.68 47.39
C VAL A 922 22.91 12.56 46.41
N GLU A 923 23.24 11.32 46.76
CA GLU A 923 22.81 10.14 46.01
C GLU A 923 21.32 9.81 46.23
N GLY A 924 20.57 9.46 45.20
CA GLY A 924 19.17 9.04 45.32
C GLY A 924 18.20 10.14 45.74
N ALA A 925 18.52 11.41 45.48
CA ALA A 925 17.54 12.50 45.54
C ALA A 925 16.63 12.43 44.30
N THR A 926 15.32 12.63 44.50
CA THR A 926 14.35 12.60 43.40
C THR A 926 14.26 13.98 42.75
N VAL A 927 14.57 14.08 41.46
CA VAL A 927 14.54 15.32 40.68
C VAL A 927 13.37 15.30 39.71
N ILE A 928 12.55 16.35 39.71
CA ILE A 928 11.29 16.44 38.97
C ILE A 928 11.25 17.73 38.15
N ILE A 929 10.92 17.61 36.86
CA ILE A 929 10.65 18.73 35.94
C ILE A 929 9.64 18.32 34.87
N GLY A 930 8.64 19.16 34.58
CA GLY A 930 7.69 18.91 33.49
C GLY A 930 6.91 17.57 33.58
N GLY A 931 6.71 17.03 34.79
CA GLY A 931 6.04 15.74 35.01
C GLY A 931 6.93 14.50 34.88
N GLN A 932 8.22 14.66 34.55
CA GLN A 932 9.21 13.58 34.56
C GLN A 932 9.98 13.56 35.89
N SER A 933 10.44 12.39 36.32
CA SER A 933 11.16 12.18 37.58
C SER A 933 12.34 11.23 37.40
N VAL A 934 13.53 11.62 37.87
CA VAL A 934 14.74 10.77 37.87
C VAL A 934 15.48 10.86 39.21
N PRO A 935 16.12 9.79 39.69
CA PRO A 935 17.00 9.86 40.86
C PRO A 935 18.40 10.35 40.50
N THR A 936 19.10 10.97 41.45
CA THR A 936 20.54 11.29 41.33
C THR A 936 21.44 10.07 41.57
N ASP A 937 22.60 10.02 40.91
CA ASP A 937 23.62 8.98 41.12
C ASP A 937 24.52 9.23 42.35
N ALA A 938 25.50 8.36 42.59
CA ALA A 938 26.45 8.46 43.71
C ALA A 938 27.29 9.76 43.73
N SER A 939 27.39 10.47 42.61
CA SER A 939 28.04 11.77 42.49
C SER A 939 27.09 12.95 42.67
N GLY A 940 25.80 12.68 42.93
CA GLY A 940 24.73 13.67 43.02
C GLY A 940 24.24 14.17 41.67
N HIS A 941 24.68 13.58 40.55
CA HIS A 941 24.35 14.02 39.20
C HIS A 941 23.02 13.44 38.72
N PHE A 942 22.30 14.21 37.89
CA PHE A 942 21.10 13.75 37.18
C PHE A 942 21.09 14.22 35.71
N THR A 943 20.34 13.52 34.86
CA THR A 943 20.04 13.95 33.48
C THR A 943 18.61 13.56 33.13
N ILE A 944 17.83 14.53 32.66
CA ILE A 944 16.44 14.36 32.20
C ILE A 944 16.40 14.75 30.73
N THR A 945 15.95 13.83 29.86
CA THR A 945 15.96 14.04 28.41
C THR A 945 14.61 14.52 27.90
N LYS A 946 14.60 15.25 26.78
CA LYS A 946 13.38 15.69 26.07
C LYS A 946 12.43 16.56 26.92
N VAL A 947 12.96 17.51 27.69
CA VAL A 947 12.17 18.49 28.46
C VAL A 947 11.77 19.68 27.58
N PRO A 948 10.50 20.16 27.61
CA PRO A 948 10.08 21.36 26.88
C PRO A 948 10.98 22.58 27.14
N VAL A 949 11.42 23.23 26.05
CA VAL A 949 12.17 24.49 25.99
C VAL A 949 11.32 25.61 26.58
N GLY A 950 11.95 26.48 27.35
CA GLY A 950 11.29 27.55 28.08
C GLY A 950 11.72 27.62 29.53
N HIS A 951 11.16 28.59 30.25
CA HIS A 951 11.42 28.78 31.66
C HIS A 951 10.66 27.73 32.46
N SER A 952 11.39 26.83 33.11
CA SER A 952 10.81 25.77 33.92
C SER A 952 11.37 25.80 35.33
N GLN A 953 10.55 25.42 36.31
CA GLN A 953 10.99 25.18 37.67
C GLN A 953 11.34 23.70 37.84
N ILE A 954 12.57 23.43 38.27
CA ILE A 954 13.02 22.09 38.65
C ILE A 954 12.98 21.97 40.16
N VAL A 955 12.53 20.81 40.64
CA VAL A 955 12.42 20.52 42.08
C VAL A 955 13.19 19.24 42.37
N ALA A 956 14.02 19.25 43.41
CA ALA A 956 14.66 18.05 43.93
C ALA A 956 14.29 17.86 45.40
N GLY A 957 14.16 16.61 45.84
CA GLY A 957 13.85 16.32 47.24
C GLY A 957 14.42 14.99 47.75
N LYS A 958 14.71 14.96 49.05
CA LYS A 958 15.15 13.76 49.77
C LYS A 958 14.82 13.87 51.26
N GLU A 959 14.53 12.74 51.91
CA GLU A 959 14.47 12.68 53.37
C GLU A 959 15.86 12.89 54.00
N VAL A 960 15.94 13.83 54.94
CA VAL A 960 17.13 14.16 55.72
C VAL A 960 16.79 14.21 57.22
N PRO A 961 17.73 13.89 58.11
CA PRO A 961 17.51 14.02 59.54
C PRO A 961 17.40 15.49 59.99
N TYR A 962 16.42 15.80 60.82
CA TYR A 962 16.27 17.06 61.55
C TYR A 962 16.34 16.78 63.06
N GLN A 963 17.25 17.46 63.75
CA GLN A 963 17.44 17.35 65.20
C GLN A 963 16.81 18.54 65.92
N TYR A 964 16.12 18.26 67.02
CA TYR A 964 15.63 19.26 67.97
C TYR A 964 15.93 18.79 69.41
N ASP A 965 15.75 19.65 70.40
CA ASP A 965 16.30 19.48 71.75
C ASP A 965 15.87 18.19 72.48
N THR A 966 14.81 17.51 72.03
CA THR A 966 14.26 16.30 72.68
C THR A 966 14.23 15.05 71.78
N GLY A 967 14.76 15.11 70.55
CA GLY A 967 14.78 13.95 69.64
C GLY A 967 15.23 14.25 68.20
N SER A 968 15.10 13.26 67.32
CA SER A 968 15.38 13.40 65.88
C SER A 968 14.25 12.82 65.04
N VAL A 969 13.89 13.49 63.95
CA VAL A 969 12.88 13.03 62.99
C VAL A 969 13.42 13.19 61.56
N LEU A 970 12.99 12.33 60.63
CA LEU A 970 13.27 12.53 59.20
C LEU A 970 12.31 13.58 58.65
N VAL A 971 12.84 14.56 57.94
CA VAL A 971 12.05 15.59 57.25
C VAL A 971 12.41 15.57 55.76
N TRP A 972 11.44 15.89 54.92
CA TRP A 972 11.67 16.05 53.48
C TRP A 972 12.37 17.39 53.23
N ALA A 973 13.66 17.37 52.85
CA ALA A 973 14.34 18.55 52.35
C ALA A 973 14.09 18.71 50.86
N GLU A 974 13.79 19.93 50.43
CA GLU A 974 13.44 20.28 49.06
C GLU A 974 14.29 21.44 48.58
N GLY A 975 14.73 21.40 47.34
CA GLY A 975 15.37 22.50 46.65
C GLY A 975 14.64 22.80 45.35
N LYS A 976 14.48 24.09 45.03
CA LYS A 976 13.92 24.54 43.75
C LYS A 976 14.94 25.40 43.04
N ALA A 977 15.08 25.19 41.74
CA ALA A 977 15.82 26.09 40.88
C ALA A 977 14.97 26.44 39.65
N ALA A 978 15.17 27.64 39.13
CA ALA A 978 14.67 28.01 37.82
C ALA A 978 15.72 27.63 36.77
N VAL A 979 15.29 27.04 35.67
CA VAL A 979 16.16 26.70 34.54
C VAL A 979 15.55 27.21 33.25
N ASP A 980 16.34 27.98 32.51
CA ASP A 980 16.01 28.39 31.15
C ASP A 980 16.52 27.32 30.19
N ILE A 981 15.59 26.52 29.67
CA ILE A 981 15.91 25.44 28.76
C ILE A 981 15.94 26.01 27.36
N VAL A 982 17.10 25.95 26.71
CA VAL A 982 17.33 26.48 25.35
C VAL A 982 17.53 25.30 24.40
N GLU A 983 17.02 25.44 23.18
CA GLU A 983 17.13 24.43 22.12
C GLU A 983 18.59 24.04 21.83
N ASN A 984 18.83 22.74 21.64
CA ASN A 984 20.13 22.15 21.28
C ASN A 984 21.28 22.42 22.27
N VAL A 985 20.94 22.83 23.50
CA VAL A 985 21.90 23.03 24.59
C VAL A 985 21.40 22.25 25.80
N VAL A 986 22.29 21.44 26.40
CA VAL A 986 21.99 20.80 27.68
C VAL A 986 21.92 21.89 28.74
N ALA A 987 20.74 22.13 29.29
CA ALA A 987 20.55 23.14 30.31
C ALA A 987 21.13 22.64 31.64
N ALA A 988 22.16 23.33 32.13
CA ALA A 988 22.84 22.98 33.37
C ALA A 988 22.18 23.68 34.57
N VAL A 989 21.80 22.92 35.60
CA VAL A 989 21.18 23.48 36.81
C VAL A 989 21.54 22.67 38.07
N ASP A 990 22.13 23.34 39.04
CA ASP A 990 22.43 22.76 40.34
C ASP A 990 21.37 23.15 41.37
N ILE A 991 21.00 22.18 42.22
CA ILE A 991 19.92 22.34 43.20
C ILE A 991 20.48 22.08 44.59
N THR A 992 20.37 23.07 45.48
CA THR A 992 20.68 22.88 46.90
C THR A 992 19.39 22.60 47.65
N LEU A 993 19.34 21.45 48.34
CA LEU A 993 18.23 21.08 49.20
C LEU A 993 18.25 21.95 50.47
N GLU A 994 17.09 22.45 50.86
CA GLU A 994 16.88 23.21 52.09
C GLU A 994 15.87 22.52 53.00
N TYR A 995 15.94 22.80 54.30
CA TYR A 995 14.91 22.35 55.22
C TYR A 995 13.55 22.95 54.84
N PRO A 996 12.44 22.23 55.07
CA PRO A 996 11.12 22.75 54.78
C PRO A 996 10.86 24.05 55.56
N PRO A 997 10.09 25.01 55.00
CA PRO A 997 9.85 26.29 55.63
C PRO A 997 9.26 26.13 57.04
N ASN A 998 9.64 27.05 57.94
CA ASN A 998 9.18 27.13 59.32
C ASN A 998 7.67 27.40 59.47
N MET A 999 6.79 27.12 58.50
CA MET A 999 5.36 27.42 58.58
C MET A 999 4.45 26.20 58.70
N TYR A 1000 4.94 25.00 58.41
CA TYR A 1000 4.15 23.78 58.54
C TYR A 1000 4.22 23.24 59.98
N ARG A 1001 3.06 23.00 60.62
CA ARG A 1001 2.96 22.55 62.02
C ARG A 1001 2.06 21.33 62.17
N GLU A 1002 2.49 20.40 63.02
CA GLU A 1002 1.64 19.37 63.58
C GLU A 1002 1.43 19.64 65.07
N ILE A 1003 0.17 19.79 65.47
CA ILE A 1003 -0.24 20.00 66.85
C ILE A 1003 -0.84 18.71 67.41
N THR A 1004 -0.40 18.33 68.61
CA THR A 1004 -1.02 17.24 69.37
C THR A 1004 -1.54 17.79 70.68
N ILE A 1005 -2.85 17.61 70.95
CA ILE A 1005 -3.50 17.99 72.21
C ILE A 1005 -3.98 16.72 72.91
N THR A 1006 -3.49 16.47 74.11
CA THR A 1006 -3.98 15.39 74.97
C THR A 1006 -4.37 15.97 76.33
N GLY A 1007 -5.46 15.49 76.92
CA GLY A 1007 -5.88 16.01 78.21
C GLY A 1007 -6.72 15.03 79.02
N ASN A 1008 -6.79 15.30 80.31
CA ASN A 1008 -7.62 14.57 81.26
C ASN A 1008 -8.45 15.57 82.07
N MET A 1009 -9.71 15.24 82.30
CA MET A 1009 -10.62 15.96 83.18
C MET A 1009 -10.88 15.12 84.43
N TYR A 1010 -10.94 15.77 85.59
CA TYR A 1010 -11.31 15.17 86.86
C TYR A 1010 -12.43 15.99 87.50
N GLY A 1011 -13.64 15.42 87.52
CA GLY A 1011 -14.84 16.02 88.10
C GLY A 1011 -15.06 15.54 89.54
N VAL A 1012 -15.52 16.45 90.40
CA VAL A 1012 -15.99 16.16 91.76
C VAL A 1012 -17.36 16.81 91.92
N ASP A 1013 -18.32 16.02 92.36
CA ASP A 1013 -19.70 16.42 92.67
C ASP A 1013 -19.97 16.16 94.16
N THR A 1014 -20.62 17.09 94.88
CA THR A 1014 -20.85 17.00 96.33
C THR A 1014 -22.12 17.74 96.77
N GLU A 1015 -23.22 17.00 96.88
CA GLU A 1015 -24.47 17.51 97.43
C GLU A 1015 -24.42 17.75 98.95
N SER A 1016 -24.97 18.88 99.43
CA SER A 1016 -25.17 19.11 100.87
C SER A 1016 -26.53 18.59 101.32
N GLY A 1017 -26.63 17.31 101.66
CA GLY A 1017 -27.87 16.74 102.17
C GLY A 1017 -27.77 15.32 102.71
N ASP A 1018 -27.13 14.42 101.98
CA ASP A 1018 -27.04 13.00 102.32
C ASP A 1018 -25.59 12.48 102.13
N ASP A 1019 -25.31 11.31 102.69
CA ASP A 1019 -24.03 10.65 102.93
C ASP A 1019 -23.26 10.16 101.67
N GLU A 1020 -23.40 10.88 100.55
CA GLU A 1020 -22.69 10.60 99.31
C GLU A 1020 -21.21 11.01 99.41
N TYR A 1021 -20.34 10.02 99.19
CA TYR A 1021 -18.91 10.24 99.03
C TYR A 1021 -18.69 10.99 97.71
N PRO A 1022 -17.71 11.92 97.63
CA PRO A 1022 -17.40 12.57 96.35
C PRO A 1022 -17.17 11.48 95.30
N GLU A 1023 -17.92 11.50 94.21
CA GLU A 1023 -17.75 10.57 93.10
C GLU A 1023 -16.75 11.16 92.11
N PRO A 1024 -15.47 10.73 92.14
CA PRO A 1024 -14.51 11.20 91.15
C PRO A 1024 -14.80 10.60 89.79
N ASN A 1025 -15.03 11.45 88.79
CA ASN A 1025 -15.21 11.02 87.40
C ASN A 1025 -14.01 11.41 86.52
N PRO A 1026 -12.95 10.58 86.43
CA PRO A 1026 -11.84 10.84 85.55
C PRO A 1026 -12.22 10.55 84.08
N GLN A 1027 -12.17 11.57 83.24
CA GLN A 1027 -12.38 11.45 81.79
C GLN A 1027 -11.09 11.79 81.05
N VAL A 1028 -10.82 11.10 79.92
CA VAL A 1028 -9.65 11.36 79.07
C VAL A 1028 -10.13 11.77 77.69
N PHE A 1029 -9.57 12.85 77.16
CA PHE A 1029 -9.79 13.28 75.79
C PHE A 1029 -8.45 13.44 75.06
N SER A 1030 -8.43 13.10 73.78
CA SER A 1030 -7.23 13.13 72.96
C SER A 1030 -7.59 13.55 71.55
N PHE A 1031 -6.95 14.63 71.09
CA PHE A 1031 -7.05 15.16 69.75
C PHE A 1031 -5.67 14.99 69.09
N ASN A 1032 -5.46 13.85 68.44
CA ASN A 1032 -4.16 13.46 67.91
C ASN A 1032 -3.97 13.96 66.47
N LYS A 1033 -2.76 14.46 66.15
CA LYS A 1033 -2.29 14.81 64.80
C LYS A 1033 -3.16 15.85 64.07
N LEU A 1034 -3.26 17.03 64.67
CA LEU A 1034 -3.95 18.18 64.08
C LEU A 1034 -2.98 18.95 63.19
N HIS A 1035 -3.29 19.12 61.91
CA HIS A 1035 -2.45 19.85 60.96
C HIS A 1035 -2.85 21.32 60.87
N LEU A 1036 -1.87 22.22 61.06
CA LEU A 1036 -2.00 23.67 60.91
C LEU A 1036 -0.90 24.18 59.96
N GLY A 1037 -1.28 25.01 58.99
CA GLY A 1037 -0.42 25.42 57.90
C GLY A 1037 -1.03 26.55 57.07
N PRO A 1038 -0.38 27.00 55.99
CA PRO A 1038 -0.87 28.09 55.14
C PRO A 1038 -2.26 27.87 54.55
N ASP A 1039 -2.66 26.61 54.40
CA ASP A 1039 -3.93 26.14 53.85
C ASP A 1039 -5.01 25.95 54.92
N LYS A 1040 -4.63 25.87 56.20
CA LYS A 1040 -5.54 25.69 57.33
C LYS A 1040 -5.03 26.49 58.52
N LEU A 1041 -5.51 27.73 58.64
CA LEU A 1041 -5.06 28.72 59.61
C LEU A 1041 -5.80 28.68 60.96
N HIS A 1042 -6.96 28.02 61.00
CA HIS A 1042 -7.83 27.95 62.16
C HIS A 1042 -8.36 26.53 62.35
N LEU A 1043 -8.47 26.08 63.59
CA LEU A 1043 -9.07 24.80 63.96
C LEU A 1043 -9.74 24.92 65.32
N GLU A 1044 -11.01 24.55 65.42
CA GLU A 1044 -11.77 24.60 66.67
C GLU A 1044 -12.37 23.23 66.99
N ASP A 1045 -12.53 22.95 68.28
CA ASP A 1045 -13.26 21.78 68.77
C ASP A 1045 -13.85 22.05 70.16
N VAL A 1046 -14.79 21.19 70.57
CA VAL A 1046 -15.48 21.27 71.86
C VAL A 1046 -15.57 19.89 72.45
N TRP A 1047 -15.17 19.77 73.72
CA TRP A 1047 -15.41 18.58 74.53
C TRP A 1047 -16.29 18.94 75.72
N ASP A 1048 -17.32 18.16 75.98
CA ASP A 1048 -18.24 18.37 77.08
C ASP A 1048 -18.61 17.06 77.76
N CYS A 1049 -18.98 17.15 79.04
CA CYS A 1049 -19.55 16.02 79.75
C CYS A 1049 -20.39 16.45 80.95
N GLY A 1050 -21.42 15.66 81.24
CA GLY A 1050 -22.15 15.66 82.50
C GLY A 1050 -21.55 14.67 83.51
N TRP A 1051 -21.72 14.94 84.80
CA TRP A 1051 -21.51 13.96 85.88
C TRP A 1051 -22.32 14.34 87.12
N GLY A 1052 -22.50 13.38 88.04
CA GLY A 1052 -23.14 13.66 89.34
C GLY A 1052 -24.65 13.91 89.28
N GLY A 1053 -25.28 13.82 88.11
CA GLY A 1053 -26.70 14.14 87.95
C GLY A 1053 -27.00 15.64 87.84
N GLU A 1054 -26.09 16.50 88.26
CA GLU A 1054 -26.34 17.95 88.41
C GLU A 1054 -25.18 18.85 87.89
N CYS A 1055 -24.00 18.26 87.69
CA CYS A 1055 -22.82 18.95 87.15
C CYS A 1055 -22.67 18.74 85.63
N TYR A 1056 -22.33 19.81 84.91
CA TYR A 1056 -21.97 19.74 83.49
C TYR A 1056 -20.78 20.65 83.20
N THR A 1057 -19.87 20.22 82.33
CA THR A 1057 -18.71 21.02 81.97
C THR A 1057 -18.45 21.01 80.48
N LYS A 1058 -17.89 22.11 79.98
CA LYS A 1058 -17.59 22.32 78.57
C LYS A 1058 -16.21 22.90 78.42
N PHE A 1059 -15.42 22.26 77.58
CA PHE A 1059 -14.05 22.62 77.23
C PHE A 1059 -14.00 22.91 75.73
N ARG A 1060 -14.24 24.17 75.37
CA ARG A 1060 -14.11 24.66 73.99
C ARG A 1060 -12.70 25.16 73.78
N TRP A 1061 -12.11 24.86 72.64
CA TRP A 1061 -10.82 25.41 72.27
C TRP A 1061 -10.72 25.66 70.77
N TRP A 1062 -9.83 26.57 70.40
CA TRP A 1062 -9.44 26.76 69.02
C TRP A 1062 -7.98 27.16 68.91
N LEU A 1063 -7.38 26.85 67.76
CA LEU A 1063 -6.01 27.13 67.41
C LEU A 1063 -6.01 28.11 66.25
N ASP A 1064 -5.28 29.21 66.40
CA ASP A 1064 -5.05 30.19 65.34
C ASP A 1064 -3.55 30.24 65.00
N TYR A 1065 -3.23 30.04 63.72
CA TYR A 1065 -1.87 30.21 63.22
C TYR A 1065 -1.63 31.68 62.85
N VAL A 1066 -0.83 32.38 63.66
CA VAL A 1066 -0.57 33.82 63.48
C VAL A 1066 0.92 34.10 63.58
N GLY A 1067 1.51 34.60 62.50
CA GLY A 1067 2.88 35.14 62.52
C GLY A 1067 4.00 34.13 62.82
N GLY A 1068 3.78 32.83 62.60
CA GLY A 1068 4.80 31.78 62.83
C GLY A 1068 4.58 30.95 64.09
N ASP A 1069 3.74 31.44 65.00
CA ASP A 1069 3.36 30.79 66.26
C ASP A 1069 1.90 30.32 66.21
N VAL A 1070 1.59 29.33 67.05
CA VAL A 1070 0.23 28.79 67.18
C VAL A 1070 -0.38 29.31 68.46
N THR A 1071 -1.48 30.03 68.34
CA THR A 1071 -2.23 30.56 69.48
C THR A 1071 -3.33 29.59 69.84
N PHE A 1072 -3.28 29.01 71.04
CA PHE A 1072 -4.31 28.16 71.60
C PHE A 1072 -5.23 28.98 72.49
N HIS A 1073 -6.46 29.12 72.05
CA HIS A 1073 -7.55 29.71 72.79
C HIS A 1073 -8.38 28.61 73.43
N VAL A 1074 -8.84 28.83 74.65
CA VAL A 1074 -9.61 27.86 75.40
C VAL A 1074 -10.58 28.54 76.33
N ILE A 1075 -11.78 28.00 76.40
CA ILE A 1075 -12.83 28.37 77.33
C ILE A 1075 -13.28 27.08 78.01
N ALA A 1076 -13.03 27.00 79.32
CA ALA A 1076 -13.52 25.93 80.17
C ALA A 1076 -14.64 26.48 81.06
N GLU A 1077 -15.81 25.86 81.05
CA GLU A 1077 -17.01 26.31 81.75
C GLU A 1077 -17.59 25.19 82.60
N LEU A 1078 -18.09 25.53 83.79
CA LEU A 1078 -18.75 24.62 84.73
C LEU A 1078 -20.18 25.11 84.97
N TRP A 1079 -21.14 24.20 84.97
CA TRP A 1079 -22.53 24.42 85.35
C TRP A 1079 -22.92 23.49 86.48
N GLU A 1080 -23.76 24.02 87.35
CA GLU A 1080 -24.45 23.31 88.43
C GLU A 1080 -25.95 23.62 88.24
N SER A 1081 -26.74 22.59 87.96
CA SER A 1081 -28.17 22.69 87.62
C SER A 1081 -28.89 21.46 88.16
N THR A 1082 -30.22 21.40 88.11
CA THR A 1082 -31.00 20.20 88.50
C THR A 1082 -30.81 18.97 87.58
N ASP A 1083 -30.00 19.11 86.53
CA ASP A 1083 -29.72 18.10 85.53
C ASP A 1083 -28.32 18.31 84.91
N GLU A 1084 -27.74 17.27 84.31
CA GLU A 1084 -26.43 17.31 83.62
C GLU A 1084 -26.50 18.04 82.26
N ASN A 1085 -27.11 19.23 82.22
CA ASN A 1085 -27.23 20.07 81.04
C ASN A 1085 -26.76 21.50 81.35
N PRO A 1086 -26.26 22.23 80.33
CA PRO A 1086 -25.86 23.64 80.48
C PRO A 1086 -27.08 24.57 80.48
N ASN A 1087 -27.98 24.39 81.44
CA ASN A 1087 -29.19 25.18 81.58
C ASN A 1087 -28.90 26.46 82.39
N GLY A 1088 -28.72 27.58 81.69
CA GLY A 1088 -28.42 28.89 82.30
C GLY A 1088 -26.97 29.33 82.14
N ASP A 1089 -26.57 30.35 82.89
CA ASP A 1089 -25.19 30.85 82.87
C ASP A 1089 -24.26 29.91 83.65
N PRO A 1090 -23.02 29.68 83.20
CA PRO A 1090 -22.06 28.85 83.91
C PRO A 1090 -21.76 29.41 85.31
N CYS A 1091 -21.59 28.52 86.29
CA CYS A 1091 -21.25 28.90 87.66
C CYS A 1091 -19.76 29.25 87.81
N ASP A 1092 -18.89 28.76 86.93
CA ASP A 1092 -17.50 29.20 86.80
C ASP A 1092 -16.99 29.10 85.34
N THR A 1093 -16.05 29.96 84.97
CA THR A 1093 -15.48 30.03 83.61
C THR A 1093 -14.01 30.44 83.64
N ASP A 1094 -13.16 29.67 82.96
CA ASP A 1094 -11.74 29.98 82.75
C ASP A 1094 -11.47 30.12 81.24
N ASP A 1095 -11.31 31.37 80.80
CA ASP A 1095 -11.00 31.75 79.42
C ASP A 1095 -9.53 32.19 79.33
N ARG A 1096 -8.73 31.45 78.55
CA ARG A 1096 -7.31 31.73 78.37
C ARG A 1096 -6.90 31.66 76.92
N THR A 1097 -5.82 32.39 76.65
CA THR A 1097 -5.10 32.34 75.39
C THR A 1097 -3.62 32.08 75.67
N LEU A 1098 -3.05 31.07 75.03
CA LEU A 1098 -1.66 30.64 75.17
C LEU A 1098 -0.98 30.64 73.81
N ILE A 1099 0.21 31.21 73.72
CA ILE A 1099 1.03 31.12 72.50
C ILE A 1099 1.97 29.93 72.67
N ILE A 1100 1.89 28.98 71.74
CA ILE A 1100 2.74 27.79 71.69
C ILE A 1100 3.74 27.99 70.56
N LYS A 1101 5.01 28.20 70.92
CA LYS A 1101 6.08 28.39 69.95
C LYS A 1101 6.38 27.10 69.19
N LYS A 1102 7.07 27.24 68.07
CA LYS A 1102 7.62 26.10 67.32
C LYS A 1102 8.46 25.22 68.24
N ASP A 1103 8.26 23.91 68.14
CA ASP A 1103 8.94 22.85 68.90
C ASP A 1103 8.75 22.95 70.42
N GLU A 1104 7.70 23.65 70.87
CA GLU A 1104 7.36 23.82 72.29
C GLU A 1104 6.24 22.84 72.71
N THR A 1105 6.35 22.34 73.96
CA THR A 1105 5.27 21.60 74.63
C THR A 1105 4.80 22.38 75.86
N LEU A 1106 3.53 22.77 75.88
CA LEU A 1106 2.89 23.39 77.04
C LEU A 1106 2.00 22.40 77.79
N LYS A 1107 1.92 22.56 79.12
CA LYS A 1107 1.09 21.71 79.99
C LYS A 1107 0.16 22.51 80.90
N PRO A 1108 -0.80 23.27 80.33
CA PRO A 1108 -1.70 24.10 81.14
C PRO A 1108 -2.66 23.26 81.99
N ARG A 1109 -3.08 23.84 83.11
CA ARG A 1109 -4.12 23.29 83.99
C ARG A 1109 -5.22 24.30 84.19
N TYR A 1110 -6.46 23.82 84.21
CA TYR A 1110 -7.67 24.59 84.46
C TYR A 1110 -8.40 23.96 85.63
N LEU A 1111 -8.85 24.78 86.56
CA LEU A 1111 -9.59 24.34 87.74
C LEU A 1111 -10.78 25.26 87.89
N LEU A 1112 -11.96 24.70 87.70
CA LEU A 1112 -13.24 25.38 87.87
C LEU A 1112 -13.86 24.94 89.18
N ILE A 1113 -14.41 25.87 89.93
CA ILE A 1113 -15.00 25.64 91.24
C ILE A 1113 -16.29 26.44 91.33
N ASN A 1114 -17.38 25.78 91.69
CA ASN A 1114 -18.64 26.46 91.93
C ASN A 1114 -18.55 27.45 93.13
N PRO A 1115 -19.49 28.41 93.27
CA PRO A 1115 -19.40 29.45 94.30
C PRO A 1115 -19.36 28.95 95.75
N ASP A 1116 -19.91 27.78 96.05
CA ASP A 1116 -19.91 27.20 97.39
C ASP A 1116 -18.65 26.36 97.71
N GLY A 1117 -17.81 26.11 96.69
CA GLY A 1117 -16.51 25.46 96.81
C GLY A 1117 -16.54 23.94 96.78
N LYS A 1118 -17.70 23.32 96.56
CA LYS A 1118 -17.90 21.88 96.64
C LYS A 1118 -17.65 21.19 95.31
N ASP A 1119 -18.27 21.65 94.23
CA ASP A 1119 -18.20 21.02 92.91
C ASP A 1119 -17.06 21.58 92.06
N LYS A 1120 -16.35 20.68 91.39
CA LYS A 1120 -15.08 21.01 90.73
C LYS A 1120 -14.89 20.26 89.43
N ALA A 1121 -14.35 20.97 88.43
CA ALA A 1121 -13.78 20.36 87.24
C ALA A 1121 -12.31 20.75 87.09
N SER A 1122 -11.42 19.76 87.11
CA SER A 1122 -9.98 19.97 86.93
C SER A 1122 -9.49 19.36 85.62
N TYR A 1123 -8.97 20.19 84.73
CA TYR A 1123 -8.39 19.80 83.45
C TYR A 1123 -6.86 19.84 83.50
N GLY A 1124 -6.21 18.75 83.11
CA GLY A 1124 -4.80 18.72 82.74
C GLY A 1124 -4.68 18.57 81.24
N VAL A 1125 -4.01 19.49 80.54
CA VAL A 1125 -3.85 19.44 79.09
C VAL A 1125 -2.36 19.49 78.75
N THR A 1126 -1.92 18.69 77.77
CA THR A 1126 -0.59 18.72 77.17
C THR A 1126 -0.74 19.03 75.69
N ILE A 1127 -0.11 20.12 75.24
CA ILE A 1127 -0.16 20.59 73.87
C ILE A 1127 1.27 20.62 73.34
N THR A 1128 1.52 19.97 72.21
CA THR A 1128 2.85 19.94 71.56
C THR A 1128 2.74 20.48 70.15
N ASN A 1129 3.64 21.40 69.79
CA ASN A 1129 3.71 22.04 68.48
C ASN A 1129 5.00 21.63 67.76
N THR A 1130 4.97 20.66 66.85
CA THR A 1130 6.16 20.21 66.11
C THR A 1130 6.16 20.72 64.67
N LEU A 1131 7.37 20.92 64.12
CA LEU A 1131 7.54 21.08 62.67
C LEU A 1131 7.21 19.76 61.95
N ARG A 1132 6.27 19.79 61.01
CA ARG A 1132 5.98 18.67 60.11
C ARG A 1132 5.70 19.23 58.72
N PRO A 1133 6.49 18.91 57.69
CA PRO A 1133 6.20 19.32 56.31
C PRO A 1133 4.93 18.66 55.75
#